data_AF-A0A6P1ZUI9-F1
#
_entry.id   AF-A0A6P1ZUI9-F1
#
_cell.length_a   1.000
_cell.length_b   1.000
_cell.length_c   1.000
_cell.angle_alpha   90.00
_cell.angle_beta   90.00
_cell.angle_gamma   90.00
#
_symmetry.space_group_name_H-M   'P 1'
#
loop_
_entity.id
_entity.type
_entity.pdbx_description
1 polymer ?
#
loop_
_entity_poly.entity_id
_entity_poly.type
_entity_poly.pdbx_seq_one_letter_code
_entity_poly.pdbx_strand_id
1 'polypeptide(L)'
;MTILFNLESYIDACQYALIFKDSFDQLIPESREAYKFLLDKYAEHRYLAAPIINNNRPSQLIINPTQLNYLSVGTKLTQGEKQRLFIISDTLDLMTLSTSNILGRKDSYLYSSAYHYWNHYTEINQYQITKPLIFVDLDSFGISNLIPISFTKAENSSYQIPILDTRNRLNLDQSYDCIEQYAIICDEISQVLLHNFPAFLNNAETVNHLSDYLKKNNFLHLIHSYIKQEVINLIIEIKHNNQIFYKEVILSISDIANILVQKLNFKYLNELANTYSQYQFVLVSKYNMFEQINPQLSNFICLKPSYQEFEGIWTEKNNLNFPLFAIYLDEIEFAVAIDNQQEWIKLSHERDAISYEGKLTILIGSIPNKNQDFVCIPKGRTNATLPIKLNGNDYCINHVPQDYRIEIENYQEKQELEEILVQIQFHLQPGSFPELKVRDLEDKYKIHTEFIDRQNISDSYSYIPPAKITENRQQKSLFQIQRLQKSISFQDFRKHLNKITSILDRINSNPETHNSYNSLIKSIKNAHQDLNQKPDLLQFIDISSKEQVVNELITELKNANIPTIVDIIYNTLIYNQPLNNQKKDFLANAIILTGKLYQFSKNLLSDRLFGQVQFDKASRIKSGNFENEYLQCLARIAVSEKSQDLYFSLFESQYSLEKSQYLWGYGRILLWHYNFNSSDSFLNYQEHFTKILYYLLTKHYKKFSVGYKQNAFLSLIYLLTFRAHDSSFCQPGSEEFLLANKVIKCFQEDRIILNTVSRENSLNQYFQEMIEGSSTVDGIANLLQG
;
A
#
# COMPACT_ATOMS: atom_id res chain seq x y z
N MET A 1 40.86 -7.45 -8.71
CA MET A 1 40.93 -6.16 -7.98
C MET A 1 39.51 -5.78 -7.65
N THR A 2 39.21 -5.55 -6.38
CA THR A 2 37.86 -5.26 -5.89
C THR A 2 37.73 -3.76 -5.64
N ILE A 3 36.59 -3.16 -5.98
CA ILE A 3 36.30 -1.76 -5.67
C ILE A 3 35.32 -1.72 -4.49
N LEU A 4 35.71 -0.99 -3.45
CA LEU A 4 34.91 -0.71 -2.27
C LEU A 4 34.08 0.55 -2.48
N PHE A 5 32.77 0.42 -2.31
CA PHE A 5 31.82 1.53 -2.34
C PHE A 5 31.11 1.62 -1.00
N ASN A 6 31.11 2.79 -0.37
CA ASN A 6 30.36 3.02 0.86
C ASN A 6 28.96 3.57 0.52
N LEU A 7 27.91 2.73 0.55
CA LEU A 7 26.54 3.18 0.27
C LEU A 7 25.93 4.00 1.41
N GLU A 8 26.49 3.89 2.61
CA GLU A 8 26.02 4.67 3.74
C GLU A 8 26.55 6.11 3.70
N SER A 9 27.63 6.39 2.98
CA SER A 9 28.28 7.72 2.97
C SER A 9 27.51 8.75 2.14
N TYR A 10 26.74 9.60 2.82
CA TYR A 10 26.04 10.73 2.18
C TYR A 10 27.02 11.77 1.63
N ILE A 11 28.17 11.93 2.29
CA ILE A 11 29.20 12.86 1.86
C ILE A 11 29.80 12.43 0.51
N ASP A 12 30.05 11.14 0.31
CA ASP A 12 30.55 10.63 -0.97
C ASP A 12 29.45 10.69 -2.05
N ALA A 13 28.19 10.48 -1.67
CA ALA A 13 27.04 10.68 -2.56
C ALA A 13 26.96 12.13 -3.08
N CYS A 14 27.09 13.12 -2.19
CA CYS A 14 27.17 14.53 -2.54
C CYS A 14 28.34 14.80 -3.50
N GLN A 15 29.53 14.31 -3.14
CA GLN A 15 30.74 14.50 -3.94
C GLN A 15 30.55 13.97 -5.36
N TYR A 16 30.17 12.69 -5.50
CA TYR A 16 30.06 12.05 -6.81
C TYR A 16 28.92 12.65 -7.65
N ALA A 17 27.77 12.95 -7.05
CA ALA A 17 26.67 13.60 -7.75
C ALA A 17 27.07 14.96 -8.35
N LEU A 18 27.83 15.76 -7.60
CA LEU A 18 28.26 17.08 -8.05
C LEU A 18 29.46 17.04 -9.01
N ILE A 19 30.26 15.96 -8.99
CA ILE A 19 31.31 15.71 -9.98
C ILE A 19 30.70 15.32 -11.33
N PHE A 20 29.69 14.46 -11.36
CA PHE A 20 29.10 13.89 -12.58
C PHE A 20 27.86 14.65 -13.09
N LYS A 21 27.62 15.86 -12.59
CA LYS A 21 26.45 16.69 -12.88
C LYS A 21 26.42 17.14 -14.36
N ASP A 22 25.86 16.31 -15.23
CA ASP A 22 25.74 16.58 -16.68
C ASP A 22 24.37 17.14 -17.10
N SER A 23 23.39 17.30 -16.19
CA SER A 23 22.10 17.95 -16.48
C SER A 23 21.42 18.56 -15.24
N PHE A 24 20.43 19.43 -15.46
CA PHE A 24 19.57 20.03 -14.42
C PHE A 24 18.73 19.00 -13.64
N ASP A 25 18.71 17.72 -14.03
CA ASP A 25 17.80 16.69 -13.51
C ASP A 25 18.42 15.74 -12.47
N GLN A 26 19.73 15.83 -12.18
CA GLN A 26 20.35 15.01 -11.12
C GLN A 26 20.47 15.82 -9.83
N LEU A 27 19.43 15.75 -9.01
CA LEU A 27 19.50 16.15 -7.60
C LEU A 27 20.48 15.23 -6.86
N ILE A 28 21.10 15.75 -5.79
CA ILE A 28 21.92 14.94 -4.88
C ILE A 28 21.03 13.80 -4.36
N PRO A 29 21.49 12.53 -4.37
CA PRO A 29 20.70 11.42 -3.90
C PRO A 29 20.18 11.66 -2.48
N GLU A 30 18.87 11.58 -2.29
CA GLU A 30 18.23 11.67 -0.96
C GLU A 30 18.15 10.30 -0.27
N SER A 31 18.47 9.22 -0.98
CA SER A 31 18.44 7.86 -0.46
C SER A 31 19.63 7.00 -0.94
N ARG A 32 19.88 5.90 -0.21
CA ARG A 32 20.93 4.92 -0.51
C ARG A 32 20.73 4.25 -1.86
N GLU A 33 19.47 3.99 -2.23
CA GLU A 33 19.09 3.34 -3.49
C GLU A 33 19.40 4.25 -4.68
N ALA A 34 19.04 5.54 -4.56
CA ALA A 34 19.38 6.54 -5.57
C ALA A 34 20.90 6.68 -5.72
N TYR A 35 21.64 6.62 -4.61
CA TYR A 35 23.08 6.66 -4.63
C TYR A 35 23.71 5.40 -5.26
N LYS A 36 23.19 4.21 -4.97
CA LYS A 36 23.60 2.97 -5.63
C LYS A 36 23.43 3.06 -7.15
N PHE A 37 22.32 3.62 -7.62
CA PHE A 37 22.07 3.83 -9.05
C PHE A 37 23.11 4.74 -9.71
N LEU A 38 23.50 5.80 -9.01
CA LEU A 38 24.57 6.69 -9.43
C LEU A 38 25.91 5.94 -9.52
N LEU A 39 26.24 5.15 -8.51
CA LEU A 39 27.47 4.35 -8.51
C LEU A 39 27.47 3.31 -9.63
N ASP A 40 26.36 2.62 -9.89
CA ASP A 40 26.29 1.66 -10.99
C ASP A 40 26.53 2.29 -12.36
N LYS A 41 26.07 3.53 -12.54
CA LYS A 41 26.27 4.31 -13.77
C LYS A 41 27.71 4.83 -13.91
N TYR A 42 28.31 5.28 -12.81
CA TYR A 42 29.57 6.01 -12.83
C TYR A 42 30.78 5.28 -12.20
N ALA A 43 30.64 4.03 -11.75
CA ALA A 43 31.69 3.26 -11.04
C ALA A 43 33.05 3.22 -11.76
N GLU A 44 33.05 3.17 -13.09
CA GLU A 44 34.28 3.10 -13.88
C GLU A 44 34.81 4.49 -14.31
N HIS A 45 34.05 5.56 -14.01
CA HIS A 45 34.44 6.91 -14.38
C HIS A 45 35.63 7.38 -13.55
N ARG A 46 36.54 8.07 -14.22
CA ARG A 46 37.72 8.69 -13.63
C ARG A 46 37.51 10.19 -13.58
N TYR A 47 37.92 10.82 -12.49
CA TYR A 47 37.78 12.27 -12.31
C TYR A 47 39.09 12.89 -11.78
N LEU A 48 39.21 14.21 -11.89
CA LEU A 48 40.32 14.96 -11.34
C LEU A 48 39.86 15.66 -10.05
N ALA A 49 40.72 15.65 -9.03
CA ALA A 49 40.48 16.47 -7.84
C ALA A 49 40.54 17.96 -8.22
N ALA A 50 39.64 18.79 -7.66
CA ALA A 50 39.75 20.23 -7.85
C ALA A 50 40.92 20.78 -7.03
N PRO A 51 41.71 21.72 -7.58
CA PRO A 51 42.82 22.35 -6.88
C PRO A 51 42.31 23.46 -5.95
N ILE A 52 41.68 23.09 -4.83
CA ILE A 52 41.15 24.06 -3.85
C ILE A 52 42.22 24.58 -2.90
N ILE A 53 43.09 23.71 -2.38
CA ILE A 53 44.10 24.13 -1.40
C ILE A 53 45.26 24.80 -2.10
N ASN A 54 45.61 25.99 -1.65
CA ASN A 54 46.59 26.86 -2.30
C ASN A 54 47.94 26.96 -1.56
N ASN A 55 48.09 26.29 -0.41
CA ASN A 55 49.28 26.40 0.45
C ASN A 55 50.58 25.94 -0.22
N ASN A 56 50.52 25.18 -1.31
CA ASN A 56 51.68 24.64 -2.03
C ASN A 56 51.79 25.20 -3.47
N ARG A 57 51.67 26.52 -3.67
CA ARG A 57 51.88 27.12 -5.00
C ARG A 57 53.34 26.96 -5.47
N PRO A 58 53.59 26.35 -6.63
CA PRO A 58 54.87 26.52 -7.29
C PRO A 58 55.01 27.99 -7.72
N SER A 59 56.18 28.58 -7.52
CA SER A 59 56.49 29.97 -7.89
C SER A 59 56.51 30.21 -9.41
N GLN A 60 56.44 29.14 -10.20
CA GLN A 60 56.38 29.17 -11.66
C GLN A 60 55.37 28.13 -12.15
N LEU A 61 54.58 28.49 -13.17
CA LEU A 61 53.72 27.54 -13.87
C LEU A 61 54.60 26.63 -14.74
N ILE A 62 54.56 25.34 -14.46
CA ILE A 62 55.26 24.32 -15.24
C ILE A 62 54.19 23.43 -15.86
N ILE A 63 54.28 23.20 -17.18
CA ILE A 63 53.42 22.20 -17.85
C ILE A 63 53.80 20.85 -17.27
N ASN A 64 52.87 20.20 -16.58
CA ASN A 64 53.14 18.91 -15.96
C ASN A 64 53.40 17.87 -17.06
N PRO A 65 54.63 17.33 -17.20
CA PRO A 65 54.96 16.41 -18.29
C PRO A 65 54.49 14.97 -17.99
N THR A 66 54.04 14.68 -16.77
CA THR A 66 53.52 13.36 -16.36
C THR A 66 52.02 13.22 -16.64
N GLN A 67 51.55 11.99 -16.83
CA GLN A 67 50.12 11.66 -16.91
C GLN A 67 49.36 12.26 -15.72
N LEU A 68 48.19 12.84 -15.99
CA LEU A 68 47.28 13.34 -14.97
C LEU A 68 46.90 12.20 -14.02
N ASN A 69 47.06 12.43 -12.71
CA ASN A 69 46.64 11.49 -11.68
C ASN A 69 45.12 11.56 -11.51
N TYR A 70 44.41 10.71 -12.24
CA TYR A 70 42.97 10.56 -12.09
C TYR A 70 42.62 9.77 -10.83
N LEU A 71 41.59 10.25 -10.11
CA LEU A 71 40.91 9.52 -9.04
C LEU A 71 39.83 8.60 -9.63
N SER A 72 39.50 7.54 -8.90
CA SER A 72 38.38 6.65 -9.20
C SER A 72 37.24 6.86 -8.21
N VAL A 73 36.02 6.54 -8.63
CA VAL A 73 34.89 6.37 -7.71
C VAL A 73 35.15 5.15 -6.83
N GLY A 74 34.98 5.30 -5.51
CA GLY A 74 35.27 4.26 -4.54
C GLY A 74 36.76 3.98 -4.31
N THR A 75 37.03 3.16 -3.30
CA THR A 75 38.40 2.79 -2.88
C THR A 75 38.79 1.48 -3.54
N LYS A 76 39.97 1.43 -4.16
CA LYS A 76 40.46 0.21 -4.80
C LYS A 76 41.17 -0.66 -3.77
N LEU A 77 40.70 -1.90 -3.60
CA LEU A 77 41.31 -2.88 -2.71
C LEU A 77 42.23 -3.82 -3.49
N THR A 78 43.38 -4.11 -2.89
CA THR A 78 44.33 -5.08 -3.42
C THR A 78 43.78 -6.50 -3.20
N GLN A 79 43.69 -7.28 -4.29
CA GLN A 79 43.18 -8.66 -4.31
C GLN A 79 41.69 -8.82 -3.94
N GLY A 80 41.08 -9.93 -4.40
CA GLY A 80 39.67 -10.24 -4.17
C GLY A 80 39.00 -10.92 -5.37
N GLU A 81 38.12 -11.88 -5.10
CA GLU A 81 37.40 -12.68 -6.11
C GLU A 81 36.25 -11.90 -6.77
N LYS A 82 35.58 -11.03 -6.01
CA LYS A 82 34.44 -10.23 -6.50
C LYS A 82 34.88 -8.85 -6.99
N GLN A 83 34.15 -8.32 -7.98
CA GLN A 83 34.47 -7.02 -8.59
C GLN A 83 34.13 -5.83 -7.67
N ARG A 84 33.04 -5.93 -6.89
CA ARG A 84 32.51 -4.82 -6.07
C ARG A 84 32.17 -5.29 -4.66
N LEU A 85 32.58 -4.50 -3.67
CA LEU A 85 32.23 -4.66 -2.26
C LEU A 85 31.47 -3.40 -1.83
N PHE A 86 30.23 -3.57 -1.36
CA PHE A 86 29.42 -2.46 -0.88
C PHE A 86 29.37 -2.45 0.65
N ILE A 87 29.61 -1.29 1.26
CA ILE A 87 29.25 -1.09 2.66
C ILE A 87 27.75 -0.77 2.72
N ILE A 88 27.01 -1.56 3.49
CA ILE A 88 25.57 -1.47 3.62
C ILE A 88 25.16 -1.16 5.06
N SER A 89 23.98 -0.57 5.24
CA SER A 89 23.40 -0.31 6.56
C SER A 89 23.27 -1.58 7.40
N ASP A 90 23.63 -1.48 8.68
CA ASP A 90 23.43 -2.55 9.68
C ASP A 90 21.96 -2.96 9.84
N THR A 91 21.02 -2.09 9.47
CA THR A 91 19.57 -2.36 9.60
C THR A 91 18.97 -3.09 8.41
N LEU A 92 19.75 -3.32 7.34
CA LEU A 92 19.31 -4.12 6.20
C LEU A 92 19.34 -5.60 6.58
N ASP A 93 18.16 -6.16 6.83
CA ASP A 93 18.02 -7.57 7.14
C ASP A 93 18.28 -8.45 5.90
N LEU A 94 18.58 -9.72 6.15
CA LEU A 94 18.96 -10.67 5.10
C LEU A 94 17.84 -10.95 4.10
N MET A 95 16.58 -10.91 4.55
CA MET A 95 15.44 -11.13 3.67
C MET A 95 15.29 -9.95 2.72
N THR A 96 15.34 -8.72 3.23
CA THR A 96 15.36 -7.50 2.42
C THR A 96 16.55 -7.52 1.45
N LEU A 97 17.74 -7.96 1.86
CA LEU A 97 18.88 -8.11 0.96
C LEU A 97 18.65 -9.16 -0.14
N SER A 98 17.96 -10.27 0.16
CA SER A 98 17.65 -11.31 -0.84
C SER A 98 16.61 -10.89 -1.87
N THR A 99 15.77 -9.90 -1.54
CA THR A 99 14.64 -9.49 -2.37
C THR A 99 14.82 -8.13 -3.02
N SER A 100 15.67 -7.28 -2.44
CA SER A 100 15.89 -5.93 -2.94
C SER A 100 16.86 -5.94 -4.11
N ASN A 101 16.62 -5.03 -5.06
CA ASN A 101 17.59 -4.74 -6.12
C ASN A 101 18.74 -3.82 -5.64
N ILE A 102 18.96 -3.70 -4.32
CA ILE A 102 20.01 -2.86 -3.73
C ILE A 102 21.38 -3.43 -4.11
N LEU A 103 21.54 -4.76 -4.12
CA LEU A 103 22.77 -5.44 -4.51
C LEU A 103 22.51 -6.44 -5.64
N GLY A 104 23.41 -6.52 -6.61
CA GLY A 104 23.37 -7.56 -7.63
C GLY A 104 23.97 -8.87 -7.13
N ARG A 105 23.63 -9.99 -7.78
CA ARG A 105 24.21 -11.32 -7.49
C ARG A 105 25.75 -11.38 -7.58
N LYS A 106 26.37 -10.46 -8.31
CA LYS A 106 27.83 -10.35 -8.48
C LYS A 106 28.50 -9.50 -7.39
N ASP A 107 27.71 -8.80 -6.59
CA ASP A 107 28.19 -7.90 -5.56
C ASP A 107 28.48 -8.66 -4.26
N SER A 108 29.43 -8.16 -3.49
CA SER A 108 29.61 -8.50 -2.08
C SER A 108 29.18 -7.35 -1.22
N TYR A 109 28.89 -7.63 0.05
CA TYR A 109 28.64 -6.60 1.03
C TYR A 109 29.39 -6.81 2.34
N LEU A 110 29.53 -5.72 3.08
CA LEU A 110 29.99 -5.68 4.45
C LEU A 110 29.10 -4.67 5.19
N TYR A 111 28.67 -5.00 6.40
CA TYR A 111 27.87 -4.09 7.20
C TYR A 111 28.68 -2.89 7.70
N SER A 112 28.06 -1.71 7.78
CA SER A 112 28.70 -0.43 8.11
C SER A 112 29.46 -0.45 9.42
N SER A 113 28.87 -1.00 10.47
CA SER A 113 29.49 -1.04 11.78
C SER A 113 30.69 -1.99 11.82
N ALA A 114 30.63 -3.13 11.11
CA ALA A 114 31.77 -4.03 10.94
C ALA A 114 32.88 -3.37 10.11
N TYR A 115 32.54 -2.64 9.04
CA TYR A 115 33.50 -1.85 8.28
C TYR A 115 34.21 -0.82 9.16
N HIS A 116 33.46 -0.04 9.93
CA HIS A 116 34.04 0.98 10.83
C HIS A 116 34.90 0.35 11.93
N TYR A 117 34.51 -0.81 12.46
CA TYR A 117 35.35 -1.57 13.39
C TYR A 117 36.72 -1.92 12.78
N TRP A 118 36.74 -2.48 11.56
CA TRP A 118 38.00 -2.84 10.90
C TRP A 118 38.80 -1.64 10.42
N ASN A 119 38.12 -0.59 9.95
CA ASN A 119 38.77 0.61 9.46
C ASN A 119 39.52 1.36 10.57
N HIS A 120 39.08 1.20 11.83
CA HIS A 120 39.65 1.83 13.01
C HIS A 120 40.11 0.81 14.08
N TYR A 121 40.49 -0.40 13.64
CA TYR A 121 40.74 -1.52 14.55
C TYR A 121 41.78 -1.18 15.63
N THR A 122 42.94 -0.62 15.26
CA THR A 122 44.00 -0.29 16.22
C THR A 122 43.54 0.77 17.22
N GLU A 123 42.80 1.79 16.78
CA GLU A 123 42.26 2.84 17.64
C GLU A 123 41.25 2.28 18.64
N ILE A 124 40.29 1.47 18.18
CA ILE A 124 39.25 0.86 19.05
C ILE A 124 39.88 -0.04 20.11
N ASN A 125 40.90 -0.83 19.77
CA ASN A 125 41.56 -1.73 20.71
C ASN A 125 42.40 -1.05 21.79
N GLN A 126 42.69 0.25 21.65
CA GLN A 126 43.31 1.03 22.72
C GLN A 126 42.33 1.32 23.86
N TYR A 127 41.02 1.24 23.60
CA TYR A 127 39.98 1.45 24.59
C TYR A 127 39.59 0.14 25.29
N GLN A 128 39.19 0.26 26.56
CA GLN A 128 38.68 -0.89 27.31
C GLN A 128 37.23 -1.19 26.90
N ILE A 129 37.06 -2.11 25.96
CA ILE A 129 35.74 -2.56 25.52
C ILE A 129 35.21 -3.60 26.51
N THR A 130 34.20 -3.22 27.29
CA THR A 130 33.57 -4.07 28.32
C THR A 130 32.10 -4.38 28.04
N LYS A 131 31.51 -3.68 27.08
CA LYS A 131 30.11 -3.79 26.66
C LYS A 131 30.04 -3.91 25.13
N PRO A 132 28.92 -4.39 24.56
CA PRO A 132 28.71 -4.34 23.12
C PRO A 132 28.78 -2.89 22.61
N LEU A 133 29.34 -2.72 21.41
CA LEU A 133 29.52 -1.41 20.79
C LEU A 133 28.33 -1.02 19.94
N ILE A 134 28.03 0.28 19.90
CA ILE A 134 27.09 0.88 18.96
C ILE A 134 27.82 1.95 18.17
N PHE A 135 27.77 1.84 16.85
CA PHE A 135 28.37 2.83 15.95
C PHE A 135 27.33 3.86 15.54
N VAL A 136 27.66 5.14 15.71
CA VAL A 136 26.85 6.28 15.31
C VAL A 136 27.63 7.02 14.22
N ASP A 137 27.13 6.96 12.98
CA ASP A 137 27.77 7.54 11.80
C ASP A 137 27.07 8.83 11.36
N LEU A 138 27.71 9.98 11.63
CA LEU A 138 27.16 11.30 11.28
C LEU A 138 27.41 11.69 9.82
N ASP A 139 28.17 10.89 9.07
CA ASP A 139 28.42 11.12 7.64
C ASP A 139 27.42 10.34 6.76
N SER A 140 26.41 9.72 7.38
CA SER A 140 25.44 8.83 6.74
C SER A 140 24.20 9.55 6.18
N PHE A 141 23.28 8.81 5.53
CA PHE A 141 21.98 9.32 5.09
C PHE A 141 20.99 9.60 6.24
N GLY A 142 21.37 9.31 7.48
CA GLY A 142 20.53 9.51 8.67
C GLY A 142 20.46 8.26 9.54
N ILE A 143 20.18 8.49 10.82
CA ILE A 143 20.18 7.46 11.84
C ILE A 143 18.79 7.37 12.46
N SER A 144 18.06 6.33 12.11
CA SER A 144 16.75 6.02 12.72
C SER A 144 16.82 4.81 13.65
N ASN A 145 17.79 3.92 13.43
CA ASN A 145 17.95 2.70 14.21
C ASN A 145 19.41 2.32 14.33
N LEU A 146 19.76 1.63 15.41
CA LEU A 146 21.12 1.23 15.74
C LEU A 146 21.18 -0.25 16.10
N ILE A 147 22.23 -0.94 15.64
CA ILE A 147 22.47 -2.36 15.89
C ILE A 147 23.69 -2.51 16.80
N PRO A 148 23.58 -3.20 17.95
CA PRO A 148 24.73 -3.47 18.79
C PRO A 148 25.63 -4.54 18.16
N ILE A 149 26.95 -4.38 18.35
CA ILE A 149 27.98 -5.36 17.98
C ILE A 149 28.61 -5.97 19.23
N SER A 150 28.67 -7.29 19.24
CA SER A 150 29.49 -8.07 20.17
C SER A 150 30.73 -8.65 19.47
N PHE A 151 31.69 -9.19 20.22
CA PHE A 151 32.95 -9.67 19.67
C PHE A 151 33.21 -11.11 20.07
N THR A 152 33.65 -11.94 19.11
CA THR A 152 34.10 -13.31 19.38
C THR A 152 35.42 -13.59 18.69
N LYS A 153 36.24 -14.46 19.26
CA LYS A 153 37.42 -14.96 18.56
C LYS A 153 37.01 -16.10 17.62
N ALA A 154 37.44 -16.03 16.37
CA ALA A 154 37.31 -17.12 15.42
C ALA A 154 38.56 -18.01 15.44
N GLU A 155 38.41 -19.31 15.19
CA GLU A 155 39.52 -20.30 15.28
C GLU A 155 40.71 -19.98 14.36
N ASN A 156 40.46 -19.33 13.23
CA ASN A 156 41.46 -19.03 12.19
C ASN A 156 41.98 -17.58 12.23
N SER A 157 41.75 -16.82 13.31
CA SER A 157 42.15 -15.41 13.39
C SER A 157 42.68 -15.02 14.76
N SER A 158 43.72 -14.20 14.79
CA SER A 158 44.15 -13.49 16.00
C SER A 158 43.22 -12.35 16.38
N TYR A 159 42.33 -11.95 15.46
CA TYR A 159 41.40 -10.85 15.62
C TYR A 159 40.10 -11.27 16.30
N GLN A 160 39.45 -10.33 16.98
CA GLN A 160 38.08 -10.50 17.40
C GLN A 160 37.15 -10.12 16.24
N ILE A 161 36.21 -11.00 15.91
CA ILE A 161 35.26 -10.81 14.82
C ILE A 161 34.01 -10.10 15.35
N PRO A 162 33.59 -8.99 14.72
CA PRO A 162 32.36 -8.30 15.09
C PRO A 162 31.14 -9.16 14.71
N ILE A 163 30.23 -9.34 15.66
CA ILE A 163 28.93 -10.00 15.48
C ILE A 163 27.83 -8.95 15.62
N LEU A 164 27.06 -8.76 14.55
CA LEU A 164 25.89 -7.90 14.55
C LEU A 164 24.71 -8.59 15.21
N ASP A 165 24.06 -7.91 16.15
CA ASP A 165 22.91 -8.41 16.89
C ASP A 165 21.62 -7.69 16.48
N THR A 166 21.08 -8.12 15.33
CA THR A 166 19.83 -7.60 14.73
C THR A 166 18.61 -7.80 15.63
N ARG A 167 18.65 -8.74 16.58
CA ARG A 167 17.56 -9.05 17.52
C ARG A 167 17.38 -7.94 18.56
N ASN A 168 18.47 -7.28 18.96
CA ASN A 168 18.49 -6.23 19.99
C ASN A 168 18.61 -4.82 19.38
N ARG A 169 17.93 -4.62 18.23
CA ARG A 169 17.87 -3.33 17.54
C ARG A 169 17.29 -2.23 18.43
N LEU A 170 17.90 -1.06 18.36
CA LEU A 170 17.46 0.15 19.03
C LEU A 170 16.70 1.03 18.04
N ASN A 171 15.41 1.22 18.27
CA ASN A 171 14.59 2.16 17.51
C ASN A 171 14.67 3.53 18.20
N LEU A 172 15.04 4.56 17.47
CA LEU A 172 15.14 5.92 18.01
C LEU A 172 13.79 6.64 17.88
N ASP A 173 13.32 7.27 18.95
CA ASP A 173 12.06 8.03 18.95
C ASP A 173 12.11 9.22 17.96
N GLN A 174 13.31 9.75 17.71
CA GLN A 174 13.57 10.80 16.73
C GLN A 174 14.77 10.38 15.88
N SER A 175 14.62 10.39 14.56
CA SER A 175 15.75 10.15 13.67
C SER A 175 16.75 11.31 13.74
N TYR A 176 18.04 11.00 13.79
CA TYR A 176 19.09 12.00 13.66
C TYR A 176 19.32 12.30 12.18
N ASP A 177 18.99 13.53 11.77
CA ASP A 177 19.10 13.96 10.38
C ASP A 177 20.53 14.41 10.05
N CYS A 178 21.32 13.47 9.52
CA CYS A 178 22.69 13.73 9.08
C CYS A 178 22.74 14.58 7.79
N ILE A 179 21.71 14.50 6.95
CA ILE A 179 21.63 15.20 5.66
C ILE A 179 21.47 16.70 5.92
N GLU A 180 20.48 17.08 6.73
CA GLU A 180 20.22 18.47 7.09
C GLU A 180 21.43 19.06 7.82
N GLN A 181 22.03 18.31 8.74
CA GLN A 181 23.21 18.79 9.46
C GLN A 181 24.40 19.04 8.56
N TYR A 182 24.70 18.13 7.63
CA TYR A 182 25.80 18.33 6.69
C TYR A 182 25.55 19.55 5.78
N ALA A 183 24.31 19.74 5.34
CA ALA A 183 23.93 20.90 4.55
C ALA A 183 24.13 22.22 5.32
N ILE A 184 23.64 22.30 6.56
CA ILE A 184 23.81 23.47 7.43
C ILE A 184 25.29 23.77 7.68
N ILE A 185 26.11 22.75 7.95
CA ILE A 185 27.55 22.92 8.18
C ILE A 185 28.23 23.49 6.93
N CYS A 186 27.93 22.97 5.74
CA CYS A 186 28.49 23.49 4.49
C CYS A 186 28.03 24.93 4.19
N ASP A 187 26.78 25.27 4.49
CA ASP A 187 26.24 26.62 4.29
C ASP A 187 26.92 27.63 5.23
N GLU A 188 27.10 27.28 6.50
CA GLU A 188 27.77 28.12 7.50
C GLU A 188 29.26 28.33 7.18
N ILE A 189 29.95 27.28 6.74
CA ILE A 189 31.33 27.41 6.24
C ILE A 189 31.38 28.33 5.01
N SER A 190 30.38 28.23 4.13
CA SER A 190 30.27 29.11 2.95
C SER A 190 30.07 30.57 3.36
N GLN A 191 29.25 30.85 4.37
CA GLN A 191 29.08 32.20 4.91
C GLN A 191 30.38 32.74 5.52
N VAL A 192 31.12 31.92 6.28
CA VAL A 192 32.44 32.31 6.81
C VAL A 192 33.42 32.65 5.70
N LEU A 193 33.47 31.85 4.63
CA LEU A 193 34.31 32.13 3.47
C LEU A 193 33.91 33.45 2.79
N LEU A 194 32.60 33.72 2.67
CA LEU A 194 32.05 34.95 2.07
C LEU A 194 32.20 36.20 2.94
N HIS A 195 32.61 36.12 4.21
CA HIS A 195 33.02 37.31 4.98
C HIS A 195 34.16 38.08 4.30
N ASN A 196 34.98 37.40 3.48
CA ASN A 196 36.00 38.02 2.65
C ASN A 196 35.42 38.85 1.49
N PHE A 197 34.11 38.70 1.21
CA PHE A 197 33.36 39.41 0.16
C PHE A 197 31.99 39.88 0.68
N PRO A 198 31.93 40.93 1.53
CA PRO A 198 30.69 41.36 2.20
C PRO A 198 29.50 41.63 1.27
N ALA A 199 29.75 42.00 0.01
CA ALA A 199 28.72 42.24 -0.99
C ALA A 199 27.92 40.97 -1.38
N PHE A 200 28.46 39.77 -1.15
CA PHE A 200 27.84 38.49 -1.54
C PHE A 200 27.31 37.68 -0.37
N LEU A 201 27.51 38.16 0.87
CA LEU A 201 27.24 37.45 2.10
C LEU A 201 25.76 37.04 2.26
N ASN A 202 24.84 37.89 1.77
CA ASN A 202 23.40 37.66 1.80
C ASN A 202 22.83 37.17 0.45
N ASN A 203 23.68 36.83 -0.53
CA ASN A 203 23.22 36.34 -1.82
C ASN A 203 23.02 34.82 -1.75
N ALA A 204 21.75 34.38 -1.70
CA ALA A 204 21.39 32.97 -1.59
C ALA A 204 21.94 32.10 -2.72
N GLU A 205 22.00 32.60 -3.96
CA GLU A 205 22.56 31.85 -5.09
C GLU A 205 24.06 31.61 -4.91
N THR A 206 24.80 32.63 -4.47
CA THR A 206 26.24 32.54 -4.23
C THR A 206 26.55 31.60 -3.05
N VAL A 207 25.79 31.71 -1.95
CA VAL A 207 25.94 30.82 -0.78
C VAL A 207 25.68 29.37 -1.18
N ASN A 208 24.56 29.09 -1.85
CA ASN A 208 24.21 27.73 -2.28
C ASN A 208 25.24 27.15 -3.25
N HIS A 209 25.72 27.95 -4.20
CA HIS A 209 26.77 27.50 -5.13
C HIS A 209 28.07 27.16 -4.41
N LEU A 210 28.48 27.99 -3.44
CA LEU A 210 29.68 27.73 -2.67
C LEU A 210 29.52 26.49 -1.78
N SER A 211 28.34 26.30 -1.17
CA SER A 211 28.01 25.11 -0.39
C SER A 211 28.11 23.84 -1.24
N ASP A 212 27.49 23.85 -2.44
CA ASP A 212 27.64 22.77 -3.42
C ASP A 212 29.10 22.56 -3.82
N TYR A 213 29.86 23.65 -4.02
CA TYR A 213 31.29 23.54 -4.33
C TYR A 213 32.08 22.86 -3.19
N LEU A 214 31.80 23.17 -1.92
CA LEU A 214 32.43 22.52 -0.78
C LEU A 214 32.08 21.02 -0.70
N LYS A 215 30.81 20.67 -0.96
CA LYS A 215 30.30 19.28 -1.02
C LYS A 215 30.94 18.49 -2.16
N LYS A 216 30.97 19.05 -3.38
CA LYS A 216 31.63 18.49 -4.58
C LYS A 216 33.06 18.07 -4.31
N ASN A 217 33.73 18.81 -3.44
CA ASN A 217 35.14 18.61 -3.16
C ASN A 217 35.43 17.88 -1.86
N ASN A 218 34.40 17.47 -1.12
CA ASN A 218 34.57 16.80 0.17
C ASN A 218 35.46 17.62 1.10
N PHE A 219 35.15 18.92 1.23
CA PHE A 219 36.03 19.93 1.82
C PHE A 219 36.58 19.55 3.20
N LEU A 220 35.76 18.96 4.07
CA LEU A 220 36.18 18.53 5.41
C LEU A 220 37.26 17.42 5.36
N HIS A 221 37.19 16.52 4.38
CA HIS A 221 38.26 15.55 4.17
C HIS A 221 39.55 16.23 3.65
N LEU A 222 39.44 17.21 2.76
CA LEU A 222 40.59 17.95 2.22
C LEU A 222 41.38 18.70 3.31
N ILE A 223 40.69 19.39 4.23
CA ILE A 223 41.34 20.20 5.27
C ILE A 223 41.96 19.38 6.39
N HIS A 224 41.66 18.09 6.48
CA HIS A 224 42.14 17.21 7.55
C HIS A 224 43.68 17.24 7.70
N SER A 225 44.41 17.28 6.58
CA SER A 225 45.88 17.38 6.57
C SER A 225 46.44 18.73 7.08
N TYR A 226 45.58 19.74 7.24
CA TYR A 226 45.93 21.10 7.64
C TYR A 226 45.38 21.49 9.02
N ILE A 227 44.77 20.56 9.76
CA ILE A 227 44.10 20.87 11.03
C ILE A 227 45.02 21.43 12.13
N LYS A 228 46.33 21.21 12.02
CA LYS A 228 47.34 21.75 12.93
C LYS A 228 47.76 23.19 12.60
N GLN A 229 47.27 23.75 11.48
CA GLN A 229 47.53 25.12 11.08
C GLN A 229 46.48 26.05 11.68
N GLU A 230 46.84 27.30 11.96
CA GLU A 230 45.87 28.31 12.39
C GLU A 230 44.94 28.70 11.23
N VAL A 231 45.51 28.88 10.04
CA VAL A 231 44.80 29.33 8.84
C VAL A 231 45.20 28.52 7.61
N ILE A 232 44.29 28.43 6.65
CA ILE A 232 44.51 27.79 5.34
C ILE A 232 44.16 28.76 4.20
N ASN A 233 44.98 28.75 3.14
CA ASN A 233 44.70 29.51 1.93
C ASN A 233 43.98 28.60 0.92
N LEU A 234 42.84 29.10 0.43
CA LEU A 234 41.91 28.38 -0.43
C LEU A 234 41.66 29.16 -1.72
N ILE A 235 41.47 28.46 -2.83
CA ILE A 235 40.85 29.00 -4.03
C ILE A 235 39.40 28.50 -4.05
N ILE A 236 38.45 29.42 -4.01
CA ILE A 236 37.02 29.09 -4.00
C ILE A 236 36.33 29.56 -5.28
N GLU A 237 35.29 28.83 -5.69
CA GLU A 237 34.37 29.20 -6.77
C GLU A 237 33.26 30.12 -6.23
N ILE A 238 33.15 31.32 -6.80
CA ILE A 238 32.11 32.29 -6.47
C ILE A 238 31.23 32.48 -7.70
N LYS A 239 29.94 32.16 -7.58
CA LYS A 239 28.96 32.43 -8.63
C LYS A 239 28.28 33.77 -8.42
N HIS A 240 28.32 34.63 -9.43
CA HIS A 240 27.63 35.92 -9.45
C HIS A 240 27.19 36.26 -10.87
N ASN A 241 25.94 36.68 -11.05
CA ASN A 241 25.35 36.99 -12.36
C ASN A 241 25.58 35.88 -13.41
N ASN A 242 25.37 34.61 -13.03
CA ASN A 242 25.60 33.42 -13.87
C ASN A 242 27.05 33.23 -14.37
N GLN A 243 28.03 33.89 -13.75
CA GLN A 243 29.45 33.68 -14.04
C GLN A 243 30.18 33.12 -12.81
N ILE A 244 31.14 32.23 -13.04
CA ILE A 244 31.99 31.65 -12.00
C ILE A 244 33.31 32.41 -11.96
N PHE A 245 33.67 32.88 -10.77
CA PHE A 245 34.93 33.55 -10.48
C PHE A 245 35.73 32.72 -9.48
N TYR A 246 37.06 32.69 -9.65
CA TYR A 246 37.96 32.05 -8.69
C TYR A 246 38.64 33.12 -7.85
N LYS A 247 38.59 32.97 -6.53
CA LYS A 247 39.22 33.90 -5.61
C LYS A 247 39.98 33.18 -4.51
N GLU A 248 41.11 33.78 -4.15
CA GLU A 248 41.91 33.33 -3.02
C GLU A 248 41.34 33.88 -1.72
N VAL A 249 41.20 33.00 -0.72
CA VAL A 249 40.59 33.28 0.58
C VAL A 249 41.40 32.64 1.68
N ILE A 250 41.46 33.32 2.83
CA ILE A 250 42.07 32.79 4.05
C ILE A 250 40.94 32.34 4.96
N LEU A 251 41.01 31.11 5.46
CA LEU A 251 40.05 30.55 6.39
C LEU A 251 40.75 30.12 7.69
N SER A 252 40.20 30.52 8.83
CA SER A 252 40.66 30.03 10.13
C SER A 252 40.15 28.62 10.39
N ILE A 253 41.04 27.72 10.81
CA ILE A 253 40.66 26.37 11.24
C ILE A 253 39.78 26.42 12.49
N SER A 254 39.96 27.42 13.37
CA SER A 254 39.13 27.59 14.57
C SER A 254 37.67 27.91 14.24
N ASP A 255 37.42 28.63 13.14
CA ASP A 255 36.06 29.02 12.76
C ASP A 255 35.25 27.80 12.32
N ILE A 256 35.89 26.88 11.61
CA ILE A 256 35.30 25.59 11.24
C ILE A 256 34.98 24.77 12.50
N ALA A 257 35.93 24.67 13.43
CA ALA A 257 35.71 23.95 14.69
C ALA A 257 34.54 24.54 15.49
N ASN A 258 34.43 25.87 15.55
CA ASN A 258 33.33 26.56 16.24
C ASN A 258 31.98 26.28 15.58
N ILE A 259 31.88 26.31 14.25
CA ILE A 259 30.66 25.95 13.52
C ILE A 259 30.24 24.52 13.91
N LEU A 260 31.17 23.57 13.85
CA LEU A 260 30.87 22.17 14.17
C LEU A 260 30.37 22.03 15.62
N VAL A 261 31.02 22.69 16.58
CA VAL A 261 30.60 22.63 17.99
C VAL A 261 29.22 23.24 18.21
N GLN A 262 28.84 24.27 17.44
CA GLN A 262 27.55 24.93 17.57
C GLN A 262 26.40 24.17 16.89
N LYS A 263 26.68 23.47 15.78
CA LYS A 263 25.65 22.87 14.93
C LYS A 263 25.40 21.39 15.20
N LEU A 264 26.40 20.67 15.71
CA LEU A 264 26.20 19.27 16.10
C LEU A 264 25.34 19.18 17.37
N ASN A 265 24.34 18.31 17.35
CA ASN A 265 23.42 18.13 18.48
C ASN A 265 24.01 17.18 19.54
N PHE A 266 25.04 17.64 20.24
CA PHE A 266 25.68 16.86 21.30
C PHE A 266 24.74 16.52 22.46
N LYS A 267 23.73 17.36 22.70
CA LYS A 267 22.72 17.08 23.73
C LYS A 267 21.99 15.78 23.43
N TYR A 268 21.46 15.64 22.22
CA TYR A 268 20.80 14.43 21.78
C TYR A 268 21.72 13.20 21.84
N LEU A 269 22.96 13.33 21.33
CA LEU A 269 23.92 12.22 21.36
C LEU A 269 24.24 11.75 22.78
N ASN A 270 24.45 12.68 23.72
CA ASN A 270 24.68 12.32 25.12
C ASN A 270 23.44 11.71 25.78
N GLU A 271 22.24 12.23 25.49
CA GLU A 271 20.97 11.66 25.96
C GLU A 271 20.79 10.22 25.47
N LEU A 272 21.12 9.95 24.20
CA LEU A 272 21.11 8.62 23.61
C LEU A 272 22.03 7.66 24.37
N ALA A 273 23.29 8.04 24.59
CA ALA A 273 24.26 7.21 25.30
C ALA A 273 23.89 6.98 26.77
N ASN A 274 23.32 7.99 27.43
CA ASN A 274 22.84 7.87 28.81
C ASN A 274 21.63 6.94 28.93
N THR A 275 20.70 7.01 27.98
CA THR A 275 19.49 6.18 27.94
C THR A 275 19.86 4.70 27.79
N TYR A 276 20.84 4.40 26.95
CA TYR A 276 21.27 3.04 26.64
C TYR A 276 22.63 2.69 27.27
N SER A 277 22.74 2.93 28.57
CA SER A 277 23.99 2.75 29.35
C SER A 277 24.55 1.32 29.37
N GLN A 278 23.79 0.31 28.94
CA GLN A 278 24.25 -1.07 28.79
C GLN A 278 25.21 -1.28 27.60
N TYR A 279 25.36 -0.28 26.73
CA TYR A 279 26.26 -0.32 25.57
C TYR A 279 27.38 0.73 25.70
N GLN A 280 28.40 0.61 24.85
CA GLN A 280 29.44 1.62 24.65
C GLN A 280 29.26 2.24 23.26
N PHE A 281 29.24 3.57 23.18
CA PHE A 281 28.97 4.27 21.94
C PHE A 281 30.27 4.69 21.26
N VAL A 282 30.28 4.55 19.94
CA VAL A 282 31.40 4.89 19.06
C VAL A 282 30.90 5.91 18.05
N LEU A 283 31.54 7.08 17.99
CA LEU A 283 31.20 8.10 17.02
C LEU A 283 32.11 7.98 15.80
N VAL A 284 31.51 7.84 14.62
CA VAL A 284 32.19 7.90 13.33
C VAL A 284 31.75 9.17 12.62
N SER A 285 32.70 10.03 12.28
CA SER A 285 32.45 11.19 11.41
C SER A 285 33.75 11.87 11.01
N LYS A 286 33.78 12.47 9.82
CA LYS A 286 34.81 13.41 9.37
C LYS A 286 34.99 14.59 10.33
N TYR A 287 33.99 14.94 11.14
CA TYR A 287 34.10 16.03 12.11
C TYR A 287 35.10 15.72 13.24
N ASN A 288 35.26 14.45 13.61
CA ASN A 288 36.07 14.00 14.76
C ASN A 288 37.57 14.32 14.65
N MET A 289 38.02 14.87 13.53
CA MET A 289 39.37 15.41 13.40
C MET A 289 39.64 16.57 14.38
N PHE A 290 38.61 17.31 14.80
CA PHE A 290 38.72 18.42 15.73
C PHE A 290 38.69 17.96 17.20
N GLU A 291 39.74 18.27 17.96
CA GLU A 291 39.85 17.89 19.37
C GLU A 291 38.76 18.51 20.25
N GLN A 292 38.15 19.62 19.83
CA GLN A 292 37.05 20.29 20.53
C GLN A 292 35.77 19.45 20.64
N ILE A 293 35.60 18.43 19.79
CA ILE A 293 34.41 17.56 19.79
C ILE A 293 34.43 16.57 20.96
N ASN A 294 35.58 15.96 21.23
CA ASN A 294 35.70 14.88 22.22
C ASN A 294 35.22 15.30 23.64
N PRO A 295 35.57 16.50 24.17
CA PRO A 295 35.05 16.96 25.46
C PRO A 295 33.52 17.13 25.52
N GLN A 296 32.84 17.30 24.39
CA GLN A 296 31.38 17.45 24.35
C GLN A 296 30.64 16.10 24.47
N LEU A 297 31.35 14.98 24.29
CA LEU A 297 30.77 13.64 24.21
C LEU A 297 31.46 12.67 25.18
N SER A 298 31.25 12.86 26.48
CA SER A 298 31.96 12.11 27.52
C SER A 298 31.71 10.59 27.53
N ASN A 299 30.63 10.13 26.89
CA ASN A 299 30.25 8.71 26.84
C ASN A 299 30.55 8.05 25.48
N PHE A 300 31.24 8.73 24.56
CA PHE A 300 31.56 8.21 23.24
C PHE A 300 33.07 7.95 23.08
N ILE A 301 33.37 6.91 22.31
CA ILE A 301 34.68 6.73 21.70
C ILE A 301 34.65 7.46 20.35
N CYS A 302 35.27 8.62 20.26
CA CYS A 302 35.33 9.41 19.04
C CYS A 302 36.51 8.96 18.16
N LEU A 303 36.21 8.26 17.06
CA LEU A 303 37.24 7.73 16.16
C LEU A 303 37.80 8.82 15.25
N LYS A 304 39.13 8.85 15.08
CA LYS A 304 39.78 9.84 14.23
C LYS A 304 39.71 9.43 12.76
N PRO A 305 39.28 10.32 11.85
CA PRO A 305 39.20 10.02 10.41
C PRO A 305 40.55 9.68 9.75
N SER A 306 41.66 10.04 10.40
CA SER A 306 43.03 9.85 9.92
C SER A 306 43.46 8.39 9.85
N TYR A 307 42.91 7.56 10.74
CA TYR A 307 43.28 6.17 10.85
C TYR A 307 42.35 5.35 9.95
N GLN A 308 42.88 4.89 8.83
CA GLN A 308 42.17 4.01 7.89
C GLN A 308 43.00 2.75 7.68
N GLU A 309 42.54 1.64 8.27
CA GLU A 309 43.27 0.37 8.32
C GLU A 309 42.64 -0.71 7.45
N PHE A 310 41.46 -0.44 6.85
CA PHE A 310 40.66 -1.46 6.19
C PHE A 310 41.39 -2.14 5.02
N GLU A 311 42.21 -1.42 4.23
CA GLU A 311 42.96 -2.03 3.13
C GLU A 311 44.00 -3.06 3.63
N GLY A 312 44.64 -2.77 4.76
CA GLY A 312 45.55 -3.70 5.42
C GLY A 312 44.82 -4.94 5.93
N ILE A 313 43.72 -4.74 6.66
CA ILE A 313 42.86 -5.82 7.16
C ILE A 313 42.32 -6.68 6.01
N TRP A 314 41.92 -6.05 4.89
CA TRP A 314 41.43 -6.76 3.70
C TRP A 314 42.51 -7.66 3.09
N THR A 315 43.74 -7.16 3.00
CA THR A 315 44.89 -7.93 2.51
C THR A 315 45.15 -9.14 3.41
N GLU A 316 45.16 -8.93 4.73
CA GLU A 316 45.34 -10.02 5.69
C GLU A 316 44.19 -11.02 5.66
N LYS A 317 42.95 -10.56 5.54
CA LYS A 317 41.76 -11.41 5.39
C LYS A 317 41.88 -12.32 4.17
N ASN A 318 42.33 -11.80 3.03
CA ASN A 318 42.54 -12.64 1.84
C ASN A 318 43.68 -13.66 2.02
N ASN A 319 44.70 -13.35 2.82
CA ASN A 319 45.81 -14.25 3.08
C ASN A 319 45.46 -15.35 4.11
N LEU A 320 44.74 -15.00 5.17
CA LEU A 320 44.44 -15.86 6.32
C LEU A 320 43.03 -16.48 6.27
N ASN A 321 42.18 -16.00 5.36
CA ASN A 321 40.80 -16.45 5.15
C ASN A 321 39.93 -16.45 6.42
N PHE A 322 39.97 -15.34 7.18
CA PHE A 322 39.09 -15.13 8.33
C PHE A 322 37.83 -14.31 7.95
N PRO A 323 36.70 -14.47 8.65
CA PRO A 323 35.50 -13.71 8.40
C PRO A 323 35.63 -12.27 8.92
N LEU A 324 35.19 -11.27 8.15
CA LEU A 324 35.13 -9.88 8.59
C LEU A 324 33.95 -9.62 9.53
N PHE A 325 32.89 -10.41 9.49
CA PHE A 325 31.77 -10.24 10.39
C PHE A 325 30.99 -11.53 10.58
N ALA A 326 30.07 -11.50 11.53
CA ALA A 326 29.05 -12.51 11.69
C ALA A 326 27.71 -11.86 12.06
N ILE A 327 26.64 -12.62 11.91
CA ILE A 327 25.28 -12.22 12.23
C ILE A 327 24.60 -13.32 13.03
N TYR A 328 23.73 -12.95 13.95
CA TYR A 328 22.76 -13.90 14.51
C TYR A 328 21.72 -14.24 13.44
N LEU A 329 21.35 -15.53 13.37
CA LEU A 329 20.29 -15.96 12.49
C LEU A 329 18.93 -15.52 13.03
N ASP A 330 18.16 -14.86 12.18
CA ASP A 330 16.75 -14.57 12.46
C ASP A 330 15.93 -15.87 12.46
N GLU A 331 14.86 -15.87 13.25
CA GLU A 331 13.84 -16.91 13.20
C GLU A 331 12.89 -16.60 12.03
N ILE A 332 12.98 -17.41 10.97
CA ILE A 332 12.16 -17.24 9.77
C ILE A 332 11.07 -18.31 9.76
N GLU A 333 9.81 -17.87 9.72
CA GLU A 333 8.65 -18.75 9.78
C GLU A 333 7.72 -18.54 8.57
N PHE A 334 7.15 -19.62 8.05
CA PHE A 334 6.10 -19.59 7.03
C PHE A 334 4.86 -20.31 7.53
N ALA A 335 3.68 -19.72 7.29
CA ALA A 335 2.42 -20.38 7.52
C ALA A 335 2.08 -21.30 6.34
N VAL A 336 1.91 -22.59 6.62
CA VAL A 336 1.53 -23.63 5.67
C VAL A 336 0.24 -24.30 6.10
N ALA A 337 -0.57 -24.73 5.15
CA ALA A 337 -1.79 -25.48 5.44
C ALA A 337 -1.49 -26.99 5.47
N ILE A 338 -1.72 -27.63 6.61
CA ILE A 338 -1.56 -29.07 6.83
C ILE A 338 -2.90 -29.61 7.34
N ASP A 339 -3.50 -30.57 6.64
CA ASP A 339 -4.79 -31.16 7.03
C ASP A 339 -5.90 -30.12 7.30
N ASN A 340 -5.91 -29.03 6.51
CA ASN A 340 -6.78 -27.84 6.66
C ASN A 340 -6.57 -27.02 7.94
N GLN A 341 -5.45 -27.21 8.65
CA GLN A 341 -5.01 -26.37 9.76
C GLN A 341 -3.77 -25.57 9.37
N GLN A 342 -3.69 -24.32 9.81
CA GLN A 342 -2.51 -23.49 9.61
C GLN A 342 -1.44 -23.89 10.64
N GLU A 343 -0.29 -24.37 10.16
CA GLU A 343 0.90 -24.59 10.97
C GLU A 343 2.02 -23.64 10.52
N TRP A 344 2.89 -23.24 11.46
CA TRP A 344 4.06 -22.43 11.15
C TRP A 344 5.29 -23.32 11.05
N ILE A 345 5.87 -23.40 9.86
CA ILE A 345 7.16 -24.06 9.64
C ILE A 345 8.29 -23.09 9.92
N LYS A 346 9.37 -23.60 10.53
CA LYS A 346 10.57 -22.81 10.85
C LYS A 346 11.72 -23.24 9.95
N LEU A 347 12.46 -22.26 9.43
CA LEU A 347 13.70 -22.52 8.68
C LEU A 347 14.90 -22.76 9.60
N SER A 348 14.90 -22.14 10.78
CA SER A 348 15.97 -22.25 11.79
C SER A 348 15.40 -22.74 13.12
N HIS A 349 15.96 -23.83 13.64
CA HIS A 349 15.64 -24.32 15.00
C HIS A 349 16.61 -23.80 16.07
N GLU A 350 17.76 -23.28 15.64
CA GLU A 350 18.80 -22.76 16.52
C GLU A 350 18.63 -21.27 16.71
N ARG A 351 17.74 -20.91 17.65
CA ARG A 351 17.73 -19.57 18.22
C ARG A 351 19.15 -19.29 18.74
N ASP A 352 19.77 -18.22 18.26
CA ASP A 352 21.11 -17.76 18.64
C ASP A 352 22.30 -18.38 17.88
N ALA A 353 22.08 -19.11 16.78
CA ALA A 353 23.15 -19.52 15.88
C ALA A 353 23.81 -18.30 15.21
N ILE A 354 25.14 -18.31 15.14
CA ILE A 354 25.94 -17.25 14.50
C ILE A 354 26.41 -17.74 13.13
N SER A 355 26.05 -17.00 12.08
CA SER A 355 26.57 -17.23 10.72
C SER A 355 27.69 -16.26 10.42
N TYR A 356 28.87 -16.79 10.14
CA TYR A 356 30.07 -16.02 9.81
C TYR A 356 30.16 -15.74 8.30
N GLU A 357 30.76 -14.60 7.92
CA GLU A 357 31.05 -14.26 6.53
C GLU A 357 31.72 -15.43 5.77
N GLY A 358 31.27 -15.67 4.54
CA GLY A 358 31.86 -16.66 3.63
C GLY A 358 31.45 -18.12 3.92
N LYS A 359 30.89 -18.43 5.09
CA LYS A 359 30.39 -19.76 5.41
C LYS A 359 28.97 -19.95 4.87
N LEU A 360 28.78 -20.94 4.00
CA LEU A 360 27.45 -21.31 3.49
C LEU A 360 26.67 -22.07 4.57
N THR A 361 25.48 -21.59 4.84
CA THR A 361 24.48 -22.20 5.72
C THR A 361 23.18 -22.34 4.91
N ILE A 362 22.65 -23.56 4.83
CA ILE A 362 21.36 -23.82 4.17
C ILE A 362 20.35 -24.12 5.26
N LEU A 363 19.37 -23.23 5.42
CA LEU A 363 18.27 -23.41 6.35
C LEU A 363 17.10 -24.04 5.60
N ILE A 364 16.52 -25.10 6.15
CA ILE A 364 15.47 -25.90 5.48
C ILE A 364 14.20 -25.86 6.34
N GLY A 365 13.09 -25.48 5.71
CA GLY A 365 11.81 -25.33 6.37
C GLY A 365 11.30 -26.70 6.81
N SER A 366 11.00 -26.86 8.09
CA SER A 366 10.49 -28.14 8.61
C SER A 366 9.25 -27.97 9.48
N ILE A 367 8.36 -28.96 9.38
CA ILE A 367 7.10 -29.10 10.11
C ILE A 367 7.41 -29.67 11.50
N PRO A 368 7.33 -28.87 12.58
CA PRO A 368 7.80 -29.30 13.91
C PRO A 368 7.09 -30.55 14.43
N ASN A 369 5.79 -30.68 14.15
CA ASN A 369 4.96 -31.79 14.63
C ASN A 369 5.17 -33.11 13.86
N LYS A 370 5.69 -33.05 12.64
CA LYS A 370 5.83 -34.21 11.73
C LYS A 370 7.27 -34.56 11.38
N ASN A 371 8.24 -33.72 11.76
CA ASN A 371 9.66 -33.83 11.38
C ASN A 371 9.83 -34.02 9.85
N GLN A 372 9.03 -33.30 9.08
CA GLN A 372 9.02 -33.30 7.61
C GLN A 372 9.62 -31.98 7.11
N ASP A 373 10.49 -32.05 6.13
CA ASP A 373 11.24 -30.92 5.56
C ASP A 373 10.69 -30.45 4.20
N PHE A 374 9.42 -30.77 3.93
CA PHE A 374 8.71 -30.44 2.70
C PHE A 374 7.25 -30.05 2.98
N VAL A 375 6.69 -29.28 2.06
CA VAL A 375 5.32 -28.77 2.07
C VAL A 375 4.59 -29.32 0.85
N CYS A 376 3.35 -29.75 1.03
CA CYS A 376 2.51 -30.24 -0.05
C CYS A 376 1.68 -29.11 -0.66
N ILE A 377 1.77 -28.90 -1.97
CA ILE A 377 0.83 -28.07 -2.73
C ILE A 377 -0.33 -28.97 -3.20
N PRO A 378 -1.58 -28.71 -2.78
CA PRO A 378 -2.72 -29.57 -3.09
C PRO A 378 -2.99 -29.69 -4.59
N LYS A 379 -3.55 -30.84 -4.98
CA LYS A 379 -3.91 -31.18 -6.36
C LYS A 379 -4.75 -30.08 -7.03
N GLY A 380 -4.41 -29.75 -8.28
CA GLY A 380 -5.13 -28.77 -9.08
C GLY A 380 -4.88 -27.31 -8.71
N ARG A 381 -3.96 -27.02 -7.79
CA ARG A 381 -3.48 -25.65 -7.52
C ARG A 381 -2.14 -25.42 -8.20
N THR A 382 -2.04 -24.35 -8.97
CA THR A 382 -0.79 -23.90 -9.61
C THR A 382 -0.02 -22.90 -8.77
N ASN A 383 -0.61 -22.43 -7.67
CA ASN A 383 0.00 -21.47 -6.77
C ASN A 383 -0.31 -21.75 -5.29
N ALA A 384 0.59 -21.28 -4.42
CA ALA A 384 0.44 -21.26 -2.97
C ALA A 384 0.94 -19.91 -2.43
N THR A 385 0.27 -19.36 -1.43
CA THR A 385 0.65 -18.12 -0.76
C THR A 385 0.88 -18.40 0.72
N LEU A 386 2.09 -18.13 1.19
CA LEU A 386 2.53 -18.49 2.55
C LEU A 386 2.85 -17.20 3.34
N PRO A 387 2.01 -16.82 4.32
CA PRO A 387 2.35 -15.74 5.24
C PRO A 387 3.72 -15.96 5.89
N ILE A 388 4.55 -14.92 5.91
CA ILE A 388 5.90 -14.95 6.46
C ILE A 388 5.99 -14.13 7.76
N LYS A 389 6.75 -14.67 8.72
CA LYS A 389 7.18 -13.96 9.93
C LYS A 389 8.71 -14.00 10.08
N LEU A 390 9.24 -12.93 10.64
CA LEU A 390 10.63 -12.80 11.07
C LEU A 390 10.66 -12.44 12.55
N ASN A 391 11.36 -13.24 13.35
CA ASN A 391 11.49 -13.06 14.79
C ASN A 391 10.13 -12.87 15.50
N GLY A 392 9.11 -13.62 15.06
CA GLY A 392 7.75 -13.59 15.60
C GLY A 392 6.84 -12.47 15.10
N ASN A 393 7.36 -11.50 14.33
CA ASN A 393 6.59 -10.42 13.72
C ASN A 393 6.35 -10.66 12.24
N ASP A 394 5.27 -10.12 11.68
CA ASP A 394 5.04 -10.19 10.23
C ASP A 394 6.17 -9.51 9.46
N TYR A 395 6.67 -10.16 8.40
CA TYR A 395 7.60 -9.51 7.49
C TYR A 395 6.86 -8.48 6.66
N CYS A 396 7.32 -7.23 6.72
CA CYS A 396 6.67 -6.11 6.03
C CYS A 396 7.63 -5.45 5.04
N ILE A 397 7.14 -5.16 3.83
CA ILE A 397 7.79 -4.26 2.87
C ILE A 397 6.98 -2.96 2.89
N ASN A 398 7.64 -1.81 3.12
CA ASN A 398 6.98 -0.50 3.24
C ASN A 398 5.80 -0.49 4.25
N HIS A 399 5.97 -1.16 5.40
CA HIS A 399 4.93 -1.35 6.44
C HIS A 399 3.71 -2.18 6.02
N VAL A 400 3.74 -2.82 4.85
CA VAL A 400 2.70 -3.75 4.39
C VAL A 400 3.18 -5.18 4.64
N PRO A 401 2.46 -5.99 5.45
CA PRO A 401 2.79 -7.40 5.64
C PRO A 401 2.86 -8.14 4.30
N GLN A 402 3.72 -9.13 4.19
CA GLN A 402 3.97 -9.86 2.95
C GLN A 402 3.57 -11.33 3.07
N ASP A 403 3.18 -11.90 1.94
CA ASP A 403 3.06 -13.34 1.71
C ASP A 403 4.10 -13.79 0.68
N TYR A 404 4.63 -14.99 0.87
CA TYR A 404 5.53 -15.62 -0.08
C TYR A 404 4.72 -16.48 -1.06
N ARG A 405 4.62 -16.03 -2.31
CA ARG A 405 3.91 -16.72 -3.39
C ARG A 405 4.83 -17.71 -4.07
N ILE A 406 4.36 -18.94 -4.21
CA ILE A 406 4.99 -20.03 -4.95
C ILE A 406 4.09 -20.32 -6.14
N GLU A 407 4.63 -20.22 -7.35
CA GLU A 407 3.94 -20.53 -8.61
C GLU A 407 4.65 -21.66 -9.34
N ILE A 408 3.88 -22.60 -9.84
CA ILE A 408 4.38 -23.75 -10.60
C ILE A 408 4.18 -23.46 -12.08
N GLU A 409 5.28 -23.26 -12.81
CA GLU A 409 5.23 -23.05 -14.26
C GLU A 409 4.95 -24.36 -15.01
N ASN A 410 4.22 -24.26 -16.12
CA ASN A 410 3.91 -25.38 -17.03
C ASN A 410 3.05 -26.51 -16.46
N TYR A 411 2.31 -26.28 -15.36
CA TYR A 411 1.31 -27.24 -14.88
C TYR A 411 0.13 -27.33 -15.87
N GLN A 412 0.10 -28.40 -16.67
CA GLN A 412 -1.02 -28.64 -17.60
C GLN A 412 -2.20 -29.24 -16.83
N GLU A 413 -3.26 -28.44 -16.62
CA GLU A 413 -4.50 -28.79 -15.90
C GLU A 413 -5.19 -30.10 -16.37
N LYS A 414 -4.78 -30.68 -17.51
CA LYS A 414 -5.50 -31.78 -18.16
C LYS A 414 -4.90 -33.18 -17.95
N GLN A 415 -3.73 -33.35 -17.33
CA GLN A 415 -3.12 -34.70 -17.29
C GLN A 415 -2.50 -35.16 -15.95
N GLU A 416 -2.23 -34.30 -14.97
CA GLU A 416 -1.55 -34.75 -13.74
C GLU A 416 -2.29 -34.30 -12.46
N LEU A 417 -3.02 -35.24 -11.85
CA LEU A 417 -3.70 -35.11 -10.54
C LEU A 417 -2.74 -35.44 -9.37
N GLU A 418 -1.50 -34.99 -9.48
CA GLU A 418 -0.44 -35.29 -8.51
C GLU A 418 -0.28 -34.14 -7.50
N GLU A 419 0.08 -34.50 -6.27
CA GLU A 419 0.47 -33.56 -5.22
C GLU A 419 1.90 -33.14 -5.47
N ILE A 420 2.20 -31.85 -5.38
CA ILE A 420 3.55 -31.34 -5.61
C ILE A 420 4.21 -31.12 -4.25
N LEU A 421 5.31 -31.81 -4.01
CA LEU A 421 6.07 -31.72 -2.77
C LEU A 421 7.23 -30.75 -2.95
N VAL A 422 7.21 -29.64 -2.21
CA VAL A 422 8.21 -28.58 -2.33
C VAL A 422 8.98 -28.41 -1.03
N GLN A 423 10.26 -28.12 -1.14
CA GLN A 423 11.13 -27.79 -0.02
C GLN A 423 11.53 -26.32 -0.07
N ILE A 424 11.28 -25.59 1.02
CA ILE A 424 11.66 -24.18 1.16
C ILE A 424 13.04 -24.12 1.79
N GLN A 425 14.00 -23.49 1.11
CA GLN A 425 15.39 -23.40 1.51
C GLN A 425 15.87 -21.95 1.52
N PHE A 426 16.49 -21.50 2.60
CA PHE A 426 17.19 -20.22 2.63
C PHE A 426 18.70 -20.44 2.59
N HIS A 427 19.30 -20.07 1.47
CA HIS A 427 20.73 -20.19 1.19
C HIS A 427 21.40 -18.92 1.69
N LEU A 428 22.07 -19.02 2.83
CA LEU A 428 22.72 -17.90 3.48
C LEU A 428 24.23 -18.07 3.44
N GLN A 429 24.92 -17.09 2.90
CA GLN A 429 26.37 -16.97 3.00
C GLN A 429 26.68 -15.49 3.24
N PRO A 430 26.84 -15.05 4.50
CA PRO A 430 27.03 -13.63 4.80
C PRO A 430 28.24 -13.07 4.01
N GLY A 431 28.10 -11.85 3.49
CA GLY A 431 29.05 -11.26 2.53
C GLY A 431 28.77 -11.59 1.05
N SER A 432 27.82 -12.50 0.80
CA SER A 432 27.25 -12.82 -0.51
C SER A 432 25.73 -12.66 -0.50
N PHE A 433 25.15 -12.46 -1.68
CA PHE A 433 23.71 -12.32 -1.87
C PHE A 433 22.97 -13.54 -1.30
N PRO A 434 22.10 -13.38 -0.28
CA PRO A 434 21.29 -14.47 0.25
C PRO A 434 20.17 -14.86 -0.73
N GLU A 435 19.76 -16.13 -0.76
CA GLU A 435 18.76 -16.61 -1.72
C GLU A 435 17.72 -17.52 -1.06
N LEU A 436 16.45 -17.09 -1.08
CA LEU A 436 15.32 -17.94 -0.71
C LEU A 436 14.85 -18.72 -1.94
N LYS A 437 14.91 -20.05 -1.87
CA LYS A 437 14.57 -20.98 -2.95
C LYS A 437 13.45 -21.91 -2.53
N VAL A 438 12.63 -22.28 -3.51
CA VAL A 438 11.71 -23.40 -3.41
C VAL A 438 12.15 -24.46 -4.40
N ARG A 439 12.47 -25.64 -3.90
CA ARG A 439 12.88 -26.80 -4.70
C ARG A 439 11.74 -27.79 -4.80
N ASP A 440 11.44 -28.24 -6.00
CA ASP A 440 10.60 -29.42 -6.21
C ASP A 440 11.38 -30.68 -5.82
N LEU A 441 10.85 -31.52 -4.93
CA LEU A 441 11.55 -32.74 -4.50
C LEU A 441 11.73 -33.75 -5.64
N GLU A 442 10.86 -33.71 -6.65
CA GLU A 442 10.93 -34.59 -7.82
C GLU A 442 11.70 -33.94 -8.98
N ASP A 443 12.14 -32.68 -8.84
CA ASP A 443 12.80 -31.86 -9.87
C ASP A 443 12.04 -31.87 -11.23
N LYS A 444 10.70 -32.00 -11.20
CA LYS A 444 9.82 -32.16 -12.36
C LYS A 444 9.30 -30.82 -12.88
N TYR A 445 9.01 -29.88 -11.98
CA TYR A 445 8.42 -28.58 -12.30
C TYR A 445 9.39 -27.41 -12.09
N LYS A 446 9.23 -26.38 -12.91
CA LYS A 446 9.92 -25.09 -12.71
C LYS A 446 9.08 -24.23 -11.78
N ILE A 447 9.70 -23.77 -10.68
CA ILE A 447 9.02 -22.99 -9.66
C ILE A 447 9.45 -21.53 -9.76
N HIS A 448 8.47 -20.63 -9.81
CA HIS A 448 8.66 -19.20 -9.66
C HIS A 448 8.19 -18.76 -8.27
N THR A 449 8.91 -17.84 -7.64
CA THR A 449 8.59 -17.37 -6.30
C THR A 449 8.74 -15.87 -6.19
N GLU A 450 7.81 -15.22 -5.50
CA GLU A 450 7.89 -13.78 -5.24
C GLU A 450 7.22 -13.43 -3.91
N PHE A 451 7.57 -12.26 -3.37
CA PHE A 451 6.80 -11.66 -2.29
C PHE A 451 5.68 -10.82 -2.88
N ILE A 452 4.49 -10.99 -2.30
CA ILE A 452 3.32 -10.19 -2.62
C ILE A 452 2.82 -9.52 -1.36
N ASP A 453 2.25 -8.32 -1.51
CA ASP A 453 1.52 -7.69 -0.41
C ASP A 453 0.48 -8.68 0.11
N ARG A 454 0.56 -8.98 1.41
CA ARG A 454 -0.46 -9.74 2.10
C ARG A 454 -1.72 -8.92 1.96
N GLN A 455 -2.59 -9.37 1.08
CA GLN A 455 -3.95 -8.88 1.08
C GLN A 455 -4.45 -9.22 2.48
N ASN A 456 -4.87 -8.22 3.25
CA ASN A 456 -5.69 -8.45 4.41
C ASN A 456 -6.97 -9.12 3.88
N ILE A 457 -6.90 -10.43 3.68
CA ILE A 457 -8.03 -11.31 3.81
C ILE A 457 -8.29 -11.26 5.31
N SER A 458 -8.89 -10.16 5.77
CA SER A 458 -9.54 -10.20 7.05
C SER A 458 -10.63 -11.25 6.85
N ASP A 459 -10.42 -12.43 7.43
CA ASP A 459 -11.47 -13.44 7.58
C ASP A 459 -12.65 -12.90 8.40
N SER A 460 -12.54 -11.65 8.86
CA SER A 460 -13.48 -10.90 9.67
C SER A 460 -13.70 -9.50 9.06
N TYR A 461 -14.90 -9.24 8.58
CA TYR A 461 -15.33 -8.00 7.96
C TYR A 461 -16.20 -7.20 8.93
N SER A 462 -16.00 -5.88 8.90
CA SER A 462 -16.84 -4.93 9.66
C SER A 462 -17.81 -4.14 8.77
N TYR A 463 -17.75 -4.38 7.45
CA TYR A 463 -18.63 -3.87 6.40
C TYR A 463 -18.44 -4.70 5.12
N ILE A 464 -19.33 -4.55 4.13
CA ILE A 464 -19.15 -5.16 2.81
C ILE A 464 -18.22 -4.29 1.96
N PRO A 465 -17.05 -4.76 1.48
CA PRO A 465 -16.18 -3.94 0.65
C PRO A 465 -16.87 -3.50 -0.66
N PRO A 466 -16.78 -2.21 -1.06
CA PRO A 466 -17.33 -1.72 -2.34
C PRO A 466 -16.89 -2.54 -3.57
N ALA A 467 -15.64 -3.01 -3.56
CA ALA A 467 -15.09 -3.87 -4.61
C ALA A 467 -15.87 -5.19 -4.74
N LYS A 468 -16.24 -5.84 -3.63
CA LYS A 468 -17.01 -7.09 -3.62
C LYS A 468 -18.44 -6.91 -4.15
N ILE A 469 -19.07 -5.77 -3.84
CA ILE A 469 -20.37 -5.40 -4.43
C ILE A 469 -20.23 -5.25 -5.95
N THR A 470 -19.21 -4.54 -6.41
CA THR A 470 -18.97 -4.30 -7.84
C THR A 470 -18.68 -5.60 -8.59
N GLU A 471 -17.83 -6.46 -8.02
CA GLU A 471 -17.51 -7.78 -8.56
C GLU A 471 -18.77 -8.66 -8.69
N ASN A 472 -19.59 -8.75 -7.65
CA ASN A 472 -20.84 -9.52 -7.68
C ASN A 472 -21.83 -8.98 -8.73
N ARG A 473 -21.96 -7.64 -8.87
CA ARG A 473 -22.80 -7.03 -9.92
C ARG A 473 -22.34 -7.45 -11.31
N GLN A 474 -21.04 -7.39 -11.58
CA GLN A 474 -20.47 -7.77 -12.87
C GLN A 474 -20.70 -9.26 -13.17
N GLN A 475 -20.42 -10.14 -12.20
CA GLN A 475 -20.64 -11.59 -12.35
C GLN A 475 -22.11 -11.93 -12.61
N LYS A 476 -23.04 -11.33 -11.85
CA LYS A 476 -24.49 -11.52 -12.03
C LYS A 476 -24.98 -11.00 -13.38
N SER A 477 -24.46 -9.85 -13.83
CA SER A 477 -24.76 -9.29 -15.14
C SER A 477 -24.35 -10.23 -16.27
N LEU A 478 -23.10 -10.73 -16.25
CA LEU A 478 -22.58 -11.65 -17.26
C LEU A 478 -23.43 -12.93 -17.33
N PHE A 479 -23.73 -13.53 -16.17
CA PHE A 479 -24.58 -14.72 -16.11
C PHE A 479 -25.99 -14.45 -16.67
N GLN A 480 -26.59 -13.31 -16.32
CA GLN A 480 -27.92 -12.98 -16.79
C GLN A 480 -27.95 -12.68 -18.30
N ILE A 481 -26.94 -12.02 -18.86
CA ILE A 481 -26.85 -11.75 -20.30
C ILE A 481 -26.76 -13.07 -21.08
N GLN A 482 -25.95 -14.03 -20.62
CA GLN A 482 -25.87 -15.36 -21.24
C GLN A 482 -27.22 -16.09 -21.20
N ARG A 483 -27.97 -15.97 -20.10
CA ARG A 483 -29.33 -16.51 -19.98
C ARG A 483 -30.31 -15.81 -20.91
N LEU A 484 -30.20 -14.49 -21.06
CA LEU A 484 -31.05 -13.68 -21.93
C LEU A 484 -30.92 -14.12 -23.40
N GLN A 485 -29.70 -14.35 -23.88
CA GLN A 485 -29.41 -14.79 -25.25
C GLN A 485 -30.11 -16.11 -25.63
N LYS A 486 -30.33 -16.99 -24.64
CA LYS A 486 -30.92 -18.33 -24.83
C LYS A 486 -32.42 -18.39 -24.50
N SER A 487 -33.02 -17.29 -24.05
CA SER A 487 -34.37 -17.28 -23.49
C SER A 487 -35.46 -17.15 -24.57
N ILE A 488 -36.38 -18.13 -24.61
CA ILE A 488 -37.59 -18.04 -25.45
C ILE A 488 -38.49 -16.89 -25.00
N SER A 489 -38.64 -16.69 -23.69
CA SER A 489 -39.44 -15.59 -23.15
C SER A 489 -38.88 -14.22 -23.50
N PHE A 490 -37.58 -14.09 -23.79
CA PHE A 490 -37.03 -12.84 -24.29
C PHE A 490 -37.53 -12.51 -25.70
N GLN A 491 -37.66 -13.52 -26.57
CA GLN A 491 -38.24 -13.33 -27.90
C GLN A 491 -39.73 -12.97 -27.83
N ASP A 492 -40.47 -13.59 -26.91
CA ASP A 492 -41.89 -13.26 -26.70
C ASP A 492 -42.07 -11.86 -26.11
N PHE A 493 -41.18 -11.47 -25.18
CA PHE A 493 -41.12 -10.11 -24.67
C PHE A 493 -40.89 -9.09 -25.80
N ARG A 494 -39.92 -9.31 -26.71
CA ARG A 494 -39.68 -8.44 -27.87
C ARG A 494 -40.92 -8.35 -28.78
N LYS A 495 -41.62 -9.45 -29.03
CA LYS A 495 -42.89 -9.44 -29.80
C LYS A 495 -43.96 -8.59 -29.13
N HIS A 496 -44.15 -8.74 -27.81
CA HIS A 496 -45.12 -7.95 -27.07
C HIS A 496 -44.72 -6.47 -26.98
N LEU A 497 -43.42 -6.17 -26.87
CA LEU A 497 -42.89 -4.80 -26.93
C LEU A 497 -43.22 -4.13 -28.26
N ASN A 498 -42.94 -4.80 -29.39
CA ASN A 498 -43.29 -4.29 -30.73
C ASN A 498 -44.81 -4.09 -30.91
N LYS A 499 -45.62 -4.98 -30.33
CA LYS A 499 -47.08 -4.83 -30.33
C LYS A 499 -47.52 -3.60 -29.53
N ILE A 500 -46.94 -3.37 -28.35
CA ILE A 500 -47.19 -2.17 -27.54
C ILE A 500 -46.87 -0.91 -28.35
N THR A 501 -45.71 -0.85 -28.99
CA THR A 501 -45.30 0.27 -29.86
C THR A 501 -46.34 0.56 -30.93
N SER A 502 -46.75 -0.46 -31.69
CA SER A 502 -47.73 -0.28 -32.78
C SER A 502 -49.10 0.22 -32.29
N ILE A 503 -49.49 -0.12 -31.05
CA ILE A 503 -50.74 0.36 -30.45
C ILE A 503 -50.60 1.80 -29.99
N LEU A 504 -49.45 2.18 -29.40
CA LEU A 504 -49.17 3.55 -28.99
C LEU A 504 -49.12 4.51 -30.18
N ASP A 505 -48.54 4.09 -31.31
CA ASP A 505 -48.50 4.88 -32.56
C ASP A 505 -49.91 5.20 -33.07
N ARG A 506 -50.81 4.21 -32.98
CA ARG A 506 -52.23 4.37 -33.35
C ARG A 506 -52.97 5.29 -32.40
N ILE A 507 -52.72 5.19 -31.09
CA ILE A 507 -53.33 6.06 -30.08
C ILE A 507 -52.90 7.52 -30.30
N ASN A 508 -51.62 7.76 -30.61
CA ASN A 508 -51.10 9.09 -30.92
C ASN A 508 -51.67 9.66 -32.22
N SER A 509 -52.00 8.80 -33.19
CA SER A 509 -52.52 9.20 -34.50
C SER A 509 -54.05 9.35 -34.54
N ASN A 510 -54.81 8.67 -33.66
CA ASN A 510 -56.27 8.72 -33.63
C ASN A 510 -56.86 8.41 -32.22
N PRO A 511 -57.18 9.42 -31.39
CA PRO A 511 -57.49 9.24 -29.96
C PRO A 511 -58.80 8.52 -29.60
N GLU A 512 -59.76 8.35 -30.53
CA GLU A 512 -61.16 8.00 -30.20
C GLU A 512 -61.47 6.49 -30.09
N THR A 513 -60.48 5.59 -30.08
CA THR A 513 -60.75 4.14 -30.12
C THR A 513 -60.64 3.44 -28.76
N HIS A 514 -61.77 3.30 -28.05
CA HIS A 514 -61.86 2.60 -26.75
C HIS A 514 -61.29 1.14 -26.79
N ASN A 515 -61.40 0.47 -27.94
CA ASN A 515 -60.85 -0.88 -28.17
C ASN A 515 -59.30 -0.93 -28.19
N SER A 516 -58.63 0.18 -28.49
CA SER A 516 -57.17 0.28 -28.54
C SER A 516 -56.56 0.28 -27.13
N TYR A 517 -57.24 0.87 -26.15
CA TYR A 517 -56.75 0.93 -24.76
C TYR A 517 -56.83 -0.43 -24.06
N ASN A 518 -57.90 -1.20 -24.26
CA ASN A 518 -57.99 -2.58 -23.74
C ASN A 518 -56.92 -3.50 -24.36
N SER A 519 -56.63 -3.32 -25.65
CA SER A 519 -55.58 -4.04 -26.35
C SER A 519 -54.17 -3.67 -25.83
N LEU A 520 -53.96 -2.41 -25.47
CA LEU A 520 -52.73 -1.91 -24.84
C LEU A 520 -52.53 -2.55 -23.47
N ILE A 521 -53.54 -2.51 -22.59
CA ILE A 521 -53.48 -3.11 -21.25
C ILE A 521 -53.11 -4.60 -21.35
N LYS A 522 -53.77 -5.34 -22.25
CA LYS A 522 -53.47 -6.77 -22.46
C LYS A 522 -52.03 -7.00 -22.92
N SER A 523 -51.52 -6.15 -23.81
CA SER A 523 -50.16 -6.29 -24.34
C SER A 523 -49.10 -5.94 -23.28
N ILE A 524 -49.33 -4.89 -22.48
CA ILE A 524 -48.48 -4.56 -21.32
C ILE A 524 -48.48 -5.71 -20.31
N LYS A 525 -49.67 -6.26 -20.02
CA LYS A 525 -49.82 -7.39 -19.11
C LYS A 525 -49.00 -8.59 -19.55
N ASN A 526 -49.10 -8.97 -20.83
CA ASN A 526 -48.31 -10.05 -21.38
C ASN A 526 -46.80 -9.75 -21.33
N ALA A 527 -46.39 -8.54 -21.72
CA ALA A 527 -44.97 -8.16 -21.73
C ALA A 527 -44.34 -8.29 -20.34
N HIS A 528 -44.98 -7.79 -19.28
CA HIS A 528 -44.41 -7.93 -17.94
C HIS A 528 -44.54 -9.35 -17.37
N GLN A 529 -45.46 -10.18 -17.90
CA GLN A 529 -45.52 -11.61 -17.57
C GLN A 529 -44.35 -12.38 -18.19
N ASP A 530 -43.90 -12.02 -19.40
CA ASP A 530 -42.71 -12.62 -20.01
C ASP A 530 -41.42 -12.33 -19.21
N LEU A 531 -41.39 -11.16 -18.53
CA LEU A 531 -40.31 -10.76 -17.64
C LEU A 531 -40.32 -11.49 -16.29
N ASN A 532 -41.48 -12.03 -15.87
CA ASN A 532 -41.67 -12.69 -14.57
C ASN A 532 -41.00 -14.06 -14.53
N GLN A 533 -39.72 -14.07 -14.20
CA GLN A 533 -38.94 -15.29 -13.98
C GLN A 533 -38.20 -15.20 -12.63
N LYS A 534 -37.58 -16.30 -12.18
CA LYS A 534 -36.77 -16.29 -10.95
C LYS A 534 -35.30 -16.64 -11.28
N PRO A 535 -34.36 -15.68 -11.25
CA PRO A 535 -34.57 -14.22 -11.17
C PRO A 535 -35.25 -13.65 -12.42
N ASP A 536 -35.77 -12.43 -12.31
CA ASP A 536 -36.48 -11.71 -13.38
C ASP A 536 -35.58 -11.58 -14.62
N LEU A 537 -36.18 -11.55 -15.82
CA LEU A 537 -35.43 -11.70 -17.07
C LEU A 537 -34.39 -10.59 -17.32
N LEU A 538 -34.68 -9.36 -16.91
CA LEU A 538 -33.79 -8.19 -17.11
C LEU A 538 -33.07 -7.76 -15.82
N GLN A 539 -33.28 -8.48 -14.72
CA GLN A 539 -32.67 -8.16 -13.43
C GLN A 539 -31.16 -8.39 -13.49
N PHE A 540 -30.37 -7.47 -12.93
CA PHE A 540 -28.89 -7.51 -12.89
C PHE A 540 -28.15 -7.21 -14.20
N ILE A 541 -28.84 -6.99 -15.32
CA ILE A 541 -28.15 -6.69 -16.58
C ILE A 541 -27.54 -5.28 -16.53
N ASP A 542 -26.24 -5.21 -16.82
CA ASP A 542 -25.50 -3.97 -17.05
C ASP A 542 -25.69 -3.50 -18.50
N ILE A 543 -26.32 -2.34 -18.65
CA ILE A 543 -26.59 -1.74 -19.97
C ILE A 543 -25.35 -1.16 -20.66
N SER A 544 -24.21 -1.07 -19.96
CA SER A 544 -22.93 -0.66 -20.54
C SER A 544 -22.20 -1.81 -21.26
N SER A 545 -22.73 -3.04 -21.15
CA SER A 545 -22.19 -4.21 -21.84
C SER A 545 -22.18 -4.03 -23.37
N LYS A 546 -21.12 -4.53 -24.01
CA LYS A 546 -20.95 -4.50 -25.47
C LYS A 546 -21.70 -5.63 -26.20
N GLU A 547 -22.34 -6.53 -25.46
CA GLU A 547 -23.05 -7.68 -26.01
C GLU A 547 -24.19 -7.26 -26.95
N GLN A 548 -24.27 -7.92 -28.12
CA GLN A 548 -25.22 -7.54 -29.17
C GLN A 548 -26.67 -7.55 -28.68
N VAL A 549 -27.06 -8.54 -27.89
CA VAL A 549 -28.43 -8.69 -27.35
C VAL A 549 -28.86 -7.49 -26.49
N VAL A 550 -27.91 -6.89 -25.76
CA VAL A 550 -28.15 -5.72 -24.90
C VAL A 550 -28.34 -4.48 -25.77
N ASN A 551 -27.45 -4.28 -26.75
CA ASN A 551 -27.52 -3.15 -27.68
C ASN A 551 -28.78 -3.18 -28.57
N GLU A 552 -29.22 -4.37 -29.00
CA GLU A 552 -30.48 -4.54 -29.72
C GLU A 552 -31.67 -4.10 -28.87
N LEU A 553 -31.74 -4.56 -27.61
CA LEU A 553 -32.84 -4.19 -26.71
C LEU A 553 -32.84 -2.68 -26.40
N ILE A 554 -31.67 -2.07 -26.20
CA ILE A 554 -31.55 -0.61 -26.03
C ILE A 554 -32.12 0.11 -27.25
N THR A 555 -31.75 -0.36 -28.45
CA THR A 555 -32.23 0.22 -29.71
C THR A 555 -33.74 0.06 -29.87
N GLU A 556 -34.29 -1.11 -29.55
CA GLU A 556 -35.75 -1.34 -29.58
C GLU A 556 -36.49 -0.44 -28.59
N LEU A 557 -36.00 -0.30 -27.36
CA LEU A 557 -36.62 0.56 -26.36
C LEU A 557 -36.54 2.05 -26.72
N LYS A 558 -35.47 2.49 -27.40
CA LYS A 558 -35.32 3.88 -27.89
C LYS A 558 -36.20 4.16 -29.11
N ASN A 559 -36.27 3.22 -30.05
CA ASN A 559 -37.07 3.36 -31.27
C ASN A 559 -38.56 3.19 -31.01
N ALA A 560 -38.92 2.46 -29.96
CA ALA A 560 -40.29 2.28 -29.56
C ALA A 560 -40.82 3.51 -28.81
N ASN A 561 -42.08 3.88 -29.05
CA ASN A 561 -42.81 4.93 -28.32
C ASN A 561 -43.09 4.59 -26.83
N ILE A 562 -42.26 3.74 -26.19
CA ILE A 562 -42.34 3.32 -24.79
C ILE A 562 -42.22 4.48 -23.80
N PRO A 563 -41.44 5.56 -24.04
CA PRO A 563 -41.49 6.74 -23.18
C PRO A 563 -42.92 7.31 -23.02
N THR A 564 -43.79 7.15 -24.03
CA THR A 564 -45.21 7.54 -23.96
C THR A 564 -45.96 6.80 -22.85
N ILE A 565 -45.57 5.56 -22.49
CA ILE A 565 -46.17 4.83 -21.36
C ILE A 565 -45.91 5.58 -20.06
N VAL A 566 -44.69 6.08 -19.86
CA VAL A 566 -44.32 6.89 -18.69
C VAL A 566 -45.12 8.19 -18.68
N ASP A 567 -45.30 8.84 -19.84
CA ASP A 567 -46.13 10.04 -19.95
C ASP A 567 -47.60 9.77 -19.63
N ILE A 568 -48.16 8.64 -20.09
CA ILE A 568 -49.54 8.24 -19.76
C ILE A 568 -49.66 7.96 -18.26
N ILE A 569 -48.69 7.28 -17.64
CA ILE A 569 -48.66 7.07 -16.19
C ILE A 569 -48.64 8.42 -15.46
N TYR A 570 -47.69 9.28 -15.81
CA TYR A 570 -47.51 10.62 -15.24
C TYR A 570 -48.79 11.45 -15.32
N ASN A 571 -49.36 11.56 -16.52
CA ASN A 571 -50.59 12.31 -16.75
C ASN A 571 -51.76 11.70 -15.97
N THR A 572 -51.92 10.38 -16.00
CA THR A 572 -53.02 9.70 -15.28
C THR A 572 -52.92 9.91 -13.77
N LEU A 573 -51.71 9.94 -13.21
CA LEU A 573 -51.51 10.27 -11.81
C LEU A 573 -51.82 11.74 -11.53
N ILE A 574 -51.43 12.70 -12.39
CA ILE A 574 -51.62 14.13 -12.10
C ILE A 574 -53.05 14.63 -12.30
N TYR A 575 -53.88 13.97 -13.11
CA TYR A 575 -55.29 14.37 -13.26
C TYR A 575 -56.08 14.22 -11.95
N ASN A 576 -56.95 15.19 -11.64
CA ASN A 576 -57.72 15.26 -10.38
C ASN A 576 -59.06 14.50 -10.42
N GLN A 577 -59.28 13.60 -11.37
CA GLN A 577 -60.53 12.85 -11.50
C GLN A 577 -60.42 11.44 -10.87
N PRO A 578 -61.52 10.90 -10.30
CA PRO A 578 -61.54 9.53 -9.81
C PRO A 578 -61.25 8.55 -10.95
N LEU A 579 -60.29 7.65 -10.72
CA LEU A 579 -59.88 6.66 -11.71
C LEU A 579 -60.92 5.54 -11.83
N ASN A 580 -61.37 5.27 -13.06
CA ASN A 580 -62.16 4.09 -13.36
C ASN A 580 -61.30 2.80 -13.29
N ASN A 581 -61.93 1.62 -13.28
CA ASN A 581 -61.23 0.34 -13.16
C ASN A 581 -60.21 0.12 -14.30
N GLN A 582 -60.54 0.54 -15.52
CA GLN A 582 -59.66 0.40 -16.69
C GLN A 582 -58.35 1.19 -16.53
N LYS A 583 -58.40 2.43 -16.01
CA LYS A 583 -57.20 3.24 -15.73
C LYS A 583 -56.39 2.68 -14.57
N LYS A 584 -57.06 2.14 -13.53
CA LYS A 584 -56.38 1.47 -12.41
C LYS A 584 -55.63 0.22 -12.90
N ASP A 585 -56.26 -0.59 -13.75
CA ASP A 585 -55.63 -1.78 -14.34
C ASP A 585 -54.47 -1.40 -15.25
N PHE A 586 -54.62 -0.36 -16.08
CA PHE A 586 -53.51 0.16 -16.88
C PHE A 586 -52.32 0.57 -15.99
N LEU A 587 -52.57 1.40 -14.98
CA LEU A 587 -51.52 1.88 -14.07
C LEU A 587 -50.79 0.71 -13.38
N ALA A 588 -51.53 -0.26 -12.86
CA ALA A 588 -50.93 -1.41 -12.17
C ALA A 588 -49.97 -2.19 -13.08
N ASN A 589 -50.41 -2.55 -14.30
CA ASN A 589 -49.58 -3.31 -15.23
C ASN A 589 -48.43 -2.46 -15.82
N ALA A 590 -48.66 -1.18 -16.07
CA ALA A 590 -47.67 -0.27 -16.64
C ALA A 590 -46.53 0.03 -15.66
N ILE A 591 -46.84 0.27 -14.38
CA ILE A 591 -45.85 0.46 -13.31
C ILE A 591 -44.98 -0.80 -13.14
N ILE A 592 -45.58 -1.99 -13.13
CA ILE A 592 -44.84 -3.25 -13.05
C ILE A 592 -43.90 -3.39 -14.24
N LEU A 593 -44.39 -3.14 -15.46
CA LEU A 593 -43.58 -3.21 -16.68
C LEU A 593 -42.41 -2.23 -16.61
N THR A 594 -42.66 -0.95 -16.30
CA THR A 594 -41.62 0.09 -16.21
C THR A 594 -40.56 -0.28 -15.17
N GLY A 595 -40.97 -0.74 -13.98
CA GLY A 595 -40.04 -1.18 -12.95
C GLY A 595 -39.19 -2.38 -13.36
N LYS A 596 -39.77 -3.35 -14.08
CA LYS A 596 -39.06 -4.56 -14.54
C LYS A 596 -38.11 -4.34 -15.72
N LEU A 597 -38.01 -3.11 -16.24
CA LEU A 597 -36.95 -2.73 -17.17
C LEU A 597 -35.61 -2.46 -16.46
N TYR A 598 -35.60 -2.28 -15.13
CA TYR A 598 -34.38 -2.07 -14.32
C TYR A 598 -33.46 -1.00 -14.95
N GLN A 599 -32.19 -1.33 -15.22
CA GLN A 599 -31.23 -0.39 -15.82
C GLN A 599 -31.63 0.11 -17.20
N PHE A 600 -32.38 -0.65 -18.00
CA PHE A 600 -32.85 -0.21 -19.32
C PHE A 600 -33.82 0.98 -19.23
N SER A 601 -34.44 1.21 -18.06
CA SER A 601 -35.28 2.38 -17.79
C SER A 601 -34.54 3.72 -17.91
N LYS A 602 -33.20 3.74 -17.89
CA LYS A 602 -32.40 4.95 -18.15
C LYS A 602 -32.66 5.53 -19.55
N ASN A 603 -33.13 4.70 -20.49
CA ASN A 603 -33.53 5.13 -21.83
C ASN A 603 -34.98 5.66 -21.89
N LEU A 604 -35.67 5.75 -20.74
CA LEU A 604 -37.01 6.30 -20.61
C LEU A 604 -36.97 7.62 -19.82
N LEU A 605 -37.98 8.48 -19.98
CA LEU A 605 -38.17 9.71 -19.18
C LEU A 605 -38.67 9.41 -17.75
N SER A 606 -38.09 8.39 -17.11
CA SER A 606 -38.56 7.75 -15.88
C SER A 606 -38.42 8.63 -14.63
N ASP A 607 -37.51 9.60 -14.64
CA ASP A 607 -37.37 10.64 -13.60
C ASP A 607 -38.68 11.37 -13.26
N ARG A 608 -39.60 11.50 -14.23
CA ARG A 608 -40.89 12.17 -14.05
C ARG A 608 -41.79 11.48 -13.03
N LEU A 609 -41.54 10.21 -12.72
CA LEU A 609 -42.30 9.43 -11.76
C LEU A 609 -41.93 9.72 -10.30
N PHE A 610 -40.79 10.36 -10.03
CA PHE A 610 -40.30 10.57 -8.66
C PHE A 610 -40.88 11.81 -7.95
N GLY A 611 -41.82 12.54 -8.57
CA GLY A 611 -42.37 13.75 -7.98
C GLY A 611 -43.31 13.49 -6.80
N GLN A 612 -43.31 14.41 -5.83
CA GLN A 612 -44.15 14.32 -4.62
C GLN A 612 -45.65 14.17 -4.94
N VAL A 613 -46.14 14.90 -5.95
CA VAL A 613 -47.56 14.84 -6.36
C VAL A 613 -47.94 13.45 -6.86
N GLN A 614 -47.03 12.78 -7.57
CA GLN A 614 -47.22 11.44 -8.09
C GLN A 614 -47.26 10.43 -6.94
N PHE A 615 -46.35 10.58 -5.98
CA PHE A 615 -46.30 9.75 -4.78
C PHE A 615 -47.57 9.88 -3.92
N ASP A 616 -47.98 11.11 -3.60
CA ASP A 616 -49.18 11.41 -2.80
C ASP A 616 -50.46 10.87 -3.42
N LYS A 617 -50.51 10.79 -4.76
CA LYS A 617 -51.66 10.25 -5.47
C LYS A 617 -51.59 8.74 -5.60
N ALA A 618 -50.41 8.17 -5.84
CA ALA A 618 -50.22 6.74 -5.85
C ALA A 618 -50.64 6.09 -4.52
N SER A 619 -50.32 6.71 -3.38
CA SER A 619 -50.73 6.25 -2.04
C SER A 619 -52.25 6.31 -1.79
N ARG A 620 -52.99 7.14 -2.54
CA ARG A 620 -54.45 7.27 -2.43
C ARG A 620 -55.21 6.28 -3.32
N ILE A 621 -54.56 5.59 -4.26
CA ILE A 621 -55.21 4.65 -5.17
C ILE A 621 -55.52 3.34 -4.42
N LYS A 622 -56.80 3.18 -4.04
CA LYS A 622 -57.33 1.92 -3.51
C LYS A 622 -57.50 0.88 -4.62
N SER A 623 -56.40 0.23 -5.01
CA SER A 623 -56.37 -0.88 -5.98
C SER A 623 -55.26 -1.86 -5.61
N GLY A 624 -55.62 -2.99 -4.99
CA GLY A 624 -54.63 -3.97 -4.52
C GLY A 624 -53.55 -3.33 -3.62
N ASN A 625 -52.28 -3.67 -3.88
CA ASN A 625 -51.11 -3.14 -3.17
C ASN A 625 -50.33 -2.11 -4.02
N PHE A 626 -51.06 -1.23 -4.73
CA PHE A 626 -50.49 -0.34 -5.75
C PHE A 626 -49.40 0.60 -5.21
N GLU A 627 -49.60 1.22 -4.04
CA GLU A 627 -48.60 2.10 -3.41
C GLU A 627 -47.24 1.40 -3.23
N ASN A 628 -47.27 0.17 -2.74
CA ASN A 628 -46.07 -0.62 -2.54
C ASN A 628 -45.42 -1.02 -3.87
N GLU A 629 -46.20 -1.44 -4.86
CA GLU A 629 -45.65 -1.74 -6.20
C GLU A 629 -45.07 -0.48 -6.86
N TYR A 630 -45.66 0.69 -6.61
CA TYR A 630 -45.15 1.97 -7.07
C TYR A 630 -43.78 2.29 -6.46
N LEU A 631 -43.65 2.15 -5.14
CA LEU A 631 -42.36 2.28 -4.45
C LEU A 631 -41.31 1.28 -4.94
N GLN A 632 -41.72 0.03 -5.20
CA GLN A 632 -40.81 -0.97 -5.76
C GLN A 632 -40.38 -0.61 -7.19
N CYS A 633 -41.31 -0.12 -8.01
CA CYS A 633 -40.98 0.39 -9.34
C CYS A 633 -39.95 1.51 -9.28
N LEU A 634 -40.19 2.54 -8.45
CA LEU A 634 -39.25 3.66 -8.28
C LEU A 634 -37.86 3.17 -7.86
N ALA A 635 -37.77 2.21 -6.95
CA ALA A 635 -36.49 1.65 -6.54
C ALA A 635 -35.76 0.91 -7.66
N ARG A 636 -36.48 0.11 -8.48
CA ARG A 636 -35.89 -0.63 -9.60
C ARG A 636 -35.35 0.28 -10.71
N ILE A 637 -35.91 1.49 -10.85
CA ILE A 637 -35.50 2.47 -11.88
C ILE A 637 -34.57 3.56 -11.34
N ALA A 638 -34.26 3.57 -10.03
CA ALA A 638 -33.33 4.51 -9.39
C ALA A 638 -31.86 4.17 -9.70
N VAL A 639 -31.52 4.24 -10.98
CA VAL A 639 -30.23 3.78 -11.53
C VAL A 639 -29.23 4.93 -11.66
N SER A 640 -29.72 6.15 -11.90
CA SER A 640 -28.90 7.36 -11.93
C SER A 640 -28.82 8.01 -10.55
N GLU A 641 -27.73 8.73 -10.29
CA GLU A 641 -27.53 9.49 -9.04
C GLU A 641 -28.73 10.38 -8.70
N LYS A 642 -29.18 11.19 -9.67
CA LYS A 642 -30.37 12.04 -9.54
C LYS A 642 -31.64 11.26 -9.18
N SER A 643 -31.87 10.09 -9.76
CA SER A 643 -33.06 9.28 -9.43
C SER A 643 -32.93 8.64 -8.04
N GLN A 644 -31.71 8.30 -7.62
CA GLN A 644 -31.40 7.80 -6.27
C GLN A 644 -31.62 8.89 -5.22
N ASP A 645 -31.13 10.11 -5.47
CA ASP A 645 -31.40 11.30 -4.67
C ASP A 645 -32.89 11.49 -4.43
N LEU A 646 -33.68 11.49 -5.51
CA LEU A 646 -35.12 11.66 -5.42
C LEU A 646 -35.78 10.54 -4.61
N TYR A 647 -35.32 9.29 -4.74
CA TYR A 647 -35.83 8.19 -3.92
C TYR A 647 -35.45 8.35 -2.44
N PHE A 648 -34.20 8.72 -2.16
CA PHE A 648 -33.72 8.90 -0.80
C PHE A 648 -34.34 10.13 -0.12
N SER A 649 -34.78 11.14 -0.87
CA SER A 649 -35.51 12.29 -0.32
C SER A 649 -36.83 11.90 0.37
N LEU A 650 -37.40 10.74 0.05
CA LEU A 650 -38.62 10.22 0.69
C LEU A 650 -38.37 9.65 2.10
N PHE A 651 -37.09 9.48 2.50
CA PHE A 651 -36.69 8.73 3.69
C PHE A 651 -37.47 9.14 4.93
N GLU A 652 -37.46 10.43 5.28
CA GLU A 652 -38.10 10.98 6.48
C GLU A 652 -39.58 10.60 6.62
N SER A 653 -40.29 10.53 5.49
CA SER A 653 -41.72 10.23 5.49
C SER A 653 -42.05 8.73 5.47
N GLN A 654 -41.08 7.88 5.12
CA GLN A 654 -41.33 6.48 4.77
C GLN A 654 -40.63 5.45 5.67
N TYR A 655 -39.47 5.77 6.26
CA TYR A 655 -38.63 4.77 6.94
C TYR A 655 -39.32 4.05 8.11
N SER A 656 -40.28 4.71 8.77
CA SER A 656 -41.05 4.21 9.91
C SER A 656 -42.37 3.54 9.53
N LEU A 657 -42.72 3.47 8.24
CA LEU A 657 -43.97 2.87 7.77
C LEU A 657 -43.80 1.36 7.56
N GLU A 658 -44.17 0.56 8.56
CA GLU A 658 -43.92 -0.90 8.57
C GLU A 658 -44.56 -1.73 7.44
N LYS A 659 -45.60 -1.19 6.80
CA LYS A 659 -46.27 -1.84 5.65
C LYS A 659 -45.74 -1.35 4.30
N SER A 660 -44.87 -0.33 4.31
CA SER A 660 -44.26 0.26 3.12
C SER A 660 -43.14 -0.63 2.57
N GLN A 661 -43.00 -0.66 1.26
CA GLN A 661 -41.87 -1.27 0.54
C GLN A 661 -40.70 -0.30 0.35
N TYR A 662 -40.69 0.84 1.04
CA TYR A 662 -39.62 1.83 0.93
C TYR A 662 -38.25 1.26 1.34
N LEU A 663 -38.13 0.70 2.55
CA LEU A 663 -36.85 0.10 2.99
C LEU A 663 -36.45 -1.13 2.16
N TRP A 664 -37.41 -1.82 1.54
CA TRP A 664 -37.10 -2.85 0.56
C TRP A 664 -36.32 -2.23 -0.60
N GLY A 665 -36.81 -1.13 -1.18
CA GLY A 665 -36.17 -0.44 -2.28
C GLY A 665 -34.84 0.21 -1.88
N TYR A 666 -34.80 0.84 -0.70
CA TYR A 666 -33.63 1.50 -0.14
C TYR A 666 -32.40 0.58 -0.12
N GLY A 667 -32.51 -0.61 0.49
CA GLY A 667 -31.42 -1.57 0.52
C GLY A 667 -31.02 -2.11 -0.85
N ARG A 668 -31.98 -2.25 -1.79
CA ARG A 668 -31.67 -2.74 -3.15
C ARG A 668 -30.98 -1.69 -4.01
N ILE A 669 -31.29 -0.41 -3.83
CA ILE A 669 -30.55 0.67 -4.47
C ILE A 669 -29.10 0.63 -3.99
N LEU A 670 -28.86 0.53 -2.67
CA LEU A 670 -27.51 0.40 -2.12
C LEU A 670 -26.76 -0.81 -2.71
N LEU A 671 -27.40 -1.98 -2.74
CA LEU A 671 -26.76 -3.20 -3.25
C LEU A 671 -26.54 -3.19 -4.77
N TRP A 672 -27.47 -2.69 -5.59
CA TRP A 672 -27.47 -2.91 -7.05
C TRP A 672 -27.18 -1.68 -7.91
N HIS A 673 -27.38 -0.47 -7.39
CA HIS A 673 -27.35 0.76 -8.20
C HIS A 673 -26.43 1.85 -7.63
N TYR A 674 -26.26 1.93 -6.32
CA TYR A 674 -25.45 2.95 -5.69
C TYR A 674 -23.96 2.75 -6.01
N ASN A 675 -23.27 3.85 -6.32
CA ASN A 675 -21.83 3.84 -6.57
C ASN A 675 -21.09 4.30 -5.31
N PHE A 676 -20.58 3.36 -4.52
CA PHE A 676 -19.81 3.70 -3.33
C PHE A 676 -18.46 4.35 -3.65
N ASN A 677 -17.92 4.16 -4.86
CA ASN A 677 -16.59 4.70 -5.22
C ASN A 677 -16.60 6.20 -5.59
N SER A 678 -17.74 6.90 -5.53
CA SER A 678 -17.77 8.35 -5.74
C SER A 678 -17.15 9.08 -4.54
N SER A 679 -16.30 10.07 -4.80
CA SER A 679 -15.59 10.84 -3.77
C SER A 679 -16.51 11.68 -2.88
N ASP A 680 -17.68 12.05 -3.39
CA ASP A 680 -18.70 12.79 -2.66
C ASP A 680 -19.93 11.89 -2.47
N SER A 681 -20.33 11.63 -1.22
CA SER A 681 -21.60 11.00 -0.92
C SER A 681 -22.66 12.07 -0.71
N PHE A 682 -23.67 12.09 -1.59
CA PHE A 682 -24.87 12.92 -1.44
C PHE A 682 -25.87 12.36 -0.41
N LEU A 683 -25.68 11.12 0.03
CA LEU A 683 -26.59 10.43 0.96
C LEU A 683 -26.18 10.73 2.40
N ASN A 684 -27.12 11.21 3.23
CA ASN A 684 -26.88 11.37 4.67
C ASN A 684 -26.96 10.02 5.40
N TYR A 685 -26.01 9.12 5.12
CA TYR A 685 -26.03 7.74 5.58
C TYR A 685 -25.96 7.61 7.11
N GLN A 686 -25.23 8.50 7.80
CA GLN A 686 -25.11 8.49 9.26
C GLN A 686 -26.47 8.79 9.92
N GLU A 687 -27.17 9.84 9.47
CA GLU A 687 -28.50 10.19 9.98
C GLU A 687 -29.53 9.07 9.69
N HIS A 688 -29.52 8.54 8.47
CA HIS A 688 -30.44 7.48 8.08
C HIS A 688 -30.22 6.20 8.90
N PHE A 689 -28.96 5.80 9.11
CA PHE A 689 -28.59 4.65 9.94
C PHE A 689 -29.13 4.82 11.37
N THR A 690 -28.86 5.97 11.97
CA THR A 690 -29.30 6.32 13.32
C THR A 690 -30.82 6.36 13.47
N LYS A 691 -31.55 6.94 12.50
CA LYS A 691 -33.03 6.96 12.51
C LYS A 691 -33.67 5.59 12.42
N ILE A 692 -33.13 4.70 11.56
CA ILE A 692 -33.61 3.32 11.50
C ILE A 692 -33.39 2.62 12.85
N LEU A 693 -32.20 2.75 13.45
CA LEU A 693 -31.91 2.16 14.76
C LEU A 693 -32.83 2.69 15.86
N TYR A 694 -33.03 4.02 15.93
CA TYR A 694 -33.95 4.62 16.89
C TYR A 694 -35.38 4.09 16.73
N TYR A 695 -35.87 3.98 15.50
CA TYR A 695 -37.22 3.46 15.27
C TYR A 695 -37.35 1.99 15.69
N LEU A 696 -36.35 1.15 15.42
CA LEU A 696 -36.30 -0.24 15.89
C LEU A 696 -36.35 -0.36 17.43
N LEU A 697 -35.90 0.67 18.16
CA LEU A 697 -35.96 0.73 19.63
C LEU A 697 -37.28 1.28 20.19
N THR A 698 -38.18 1.82 19.37
CA THR A 698 -39.43 2.46 19.86
C THR A 698 -40.43 1.46 20.47
N LYS A 699 -40.33 0.18 20.13
CA LYS A 699 -41.24 -0.87 20.60
C LYS A 699 -40.57 -2.24 20.61
N HIS A 700 -41.17 -3.18 21.32
CA HIS A 700 -40.67 -4.56 21.44
C HIS A 700 -40.58 -5.28 20.07
N TYR A 701 -39.51 -6.04 19.82
CA TYR A 701 -39.20 -6.69 18.54
C TYR A 701 -40.38 -7.48 17.93
N LYS A 702 -41.12 -8.24 18.76
CA LYS A 702 -42.32 -9.01 18.32
C LYS A 702 -43.45 -8.16 17.69
N LYS A 703 -43.48 -6.84 17.92
CA LYS A 703 -44.51 -5.93 17.38
C LYS A 703 -44.22 -5.42 15.97
N PHE A 704 -43.03 -5.65 15.42
CA PHE A 704 -42.71 -5.28 14.05
C PHE A 704 -43.14 -6.37 13.07
N SER A 705 -43.58 -5.97 11.87
CA SER A 705 -43.83 -6.92 10.77
C SER A 705 -42.52 -7.62 10.34
N VAL A 706 -42.62 -8.90 9.97
CA VAL A 706 -41.43 -9.68 9.51
C VAL A 706 -40.74 -9.01 8.32
N GLY A 707 -41.54 -8.53 7.35
CA GLY A 707 -41.01 -7.85 6.18
C GLY A 707 -40.29 -6.54 6.53
N TYR A 708 -40.81 -5.77 7.49
CA TYR A 708 -40.14 -4.56 7.94
C TYR A 708 -38.76 -4.86 8.54
N LYS A 709 -38.69 -5.85 9.45
CA LYS A 709 -37.43 -6.27 10.08
C LYS A 709 -36.39 -6.67 9.05
N GLN A 710 -36.76 -7.52 8.09
CA GLN A 710 -35.84 -7.97 7.03
C GLN A 710 -35.28 -6.78 6.24
N ASN A 711 -36.14 -5.84 5.84
CA ASN A 711 -35.73 -4.69 5.03
C ASN A 711 -34.93 -3.65 5.83
N ALA A 712 -35.26 -3.44 7.11
CA ALA A 712 -34.53 -2.54 7.99
C ALA A 712 -33.11 -3.06 8.25
N PHE A 713 -32.96 -4.34 8.65
CA PHE A 713 -31.64 -4.92 8.91
C PHE A 713 -30.78 -5.02 7.66
N LEU A 714 -31.35 -5.37 6.50
CA LEU A 714 -30.60 -5.30 5.24
C LEU A 714 -30.13 -3.88 4.90
N SER A 715 -30.98 -2.88 5.11
CA SER A 715 -30.62 -1.48 4.85
C SER A 715 -29.48 -1.03 5.78
N LEU A 716 -29.54 -1.38 7.06
CA LEU A 716 -28.48 -1.11 8.03
C LEU A 716 -27.16 -1.78 7.64
N ILE A 717 -27.21 -3.06 7.25
CA ILE A 717 -26.02 -3.81 6.78
C ILE A 717 -25.38 -3.13 5.56
N TYR A 718 -26.17 -2.76 4.55
CA TYR A 718 -25.61 -2.11 3.36
C TYR A 718 -25.13 -0.68 3.63
N LEU A 719 -25.73 0.03 4.59
CA LEU A 719 -25.23 1.34 5.04
C LEU A 719 -23.85 1.24 5.69
N LEU A 720 -23.51 0.14 6.37
CA LEU A 720 -22.15 -0.05 6.93
C LEU A 720 -21.05 -0.02 5.85
N THR A 721 -21.37 -0.26 4.58
CA THR A 721 -20.43 -0.12 3.45
C THR A 721 -19.74 1.25 3.40
N PHE A 722 -20.40 2.32 3.89
CA PHE A 722 -19.80 3.66 3.95
C PHE A 722 -18.57 3.76 4.86
N ARG A 723 -18.33 2.76 5.73
CA ARG A 723 -17.08 2.65 6.52
C ARG A 723 -15.83 2.53 5.66
N ALA A 724 -15.97 2.13 4.39
CA ALA A 724 -14.88 2.13 3.42
C ALA A 724 -14.32 3.54 3.13
N HIS A 725 -15.14 4.59 3.30
CA HIS A 725 -14.80 5.98 2.99
C HIS A 725 -14.73 6.85 4.24
N ASP A 726 -15.53 6.53 5.26
CA ASP A 726 -15.50 7.16 6.58
C ASP A 726 -15.22 6.11 7.65
N SER A 727 -13.95 5.94 8.00
CA SER A 727 -13.55 4.98 9.03
C SER A 727 -14.06 5.32 10.44
N SER A 728 -14.51 6.57 10.67
CA SER A 728 -15.07 7.00 11.95
C SER A 728 -16.54 6.59 12.12
N PHE A 729 -17.25 6.34 11.03
CA PHE A 729 -18.64 5.91 11.06
C PHE A 729 -18.77 4.55 11.77
N CYS A 730 -19.60 4.52 12.82
CA CYS A 730 -19.85 3.31 13.63
C CYS A 730 -18.57 2.71 14.25
N GLN A 731 -17.58 3.54 14.56
CA GLN A 731 -16.40 3.10 15.32
C GLN A 731 -16.77 2.76 16.78
N PRO A 732 -16.01 1.88 17.47
CA PRO A 732 -16.25 1.57 18.87
C PRO A 732 -16.34 2.83 19.73
N GLY A 733 -17.47 2.98 20.44
CA GLY A 733 -17.75 4.13 21.30
C GLY A 733 -18.51 5.29 20.65
N SER A 734 -18.76 5.26 19.34
CA SER A 734 -19.60 6.26 18.66
C SER A 734 -21.09 6.12 19.04
N GLU A 735 -21.91 7.16 18.80
CA GLU A 735 -23.35 7.10 19.04
C GLU A 735 -23.99 5.96 18.24
N GLU A 736 -23.62 5.83 16.97
CA GLU A 736 -24.12 4.80 16.06
C GLU A 736 -23.79 3.40 16.57
N PHE A 737 -22.56 3.19 17.04
CA PHE A 737 -22.12 1.91 17.60
C PHE A 737 -22.88 1.56 18.88
N LEU A 738 -23.09 2.53 19.77
CA LEU A 738 -23.85 2.32 21.01
C LEU A 738 -25.33 2.03 20.73
N LEU A 739 -25.93 2.69 19.73
CA LEU A 739 -27.30 2.42 19.29
C LEU A 739 -27.42 1.06 18.61
N ALA A 740 -26.45 0.69 17.75
CA ALA A 740 -26.42 -0.61 17.09
C ALA A 740 -26.39 -1.75 18.11
N ASN A 741 -25.55 -1.65 19.14
CA ASN A 741 -25.49 -2.63 20.24
C ASN A 741 -26.81 -2.72 21.02
N LYS A 742 -27.50 -1.60 21.26
CA LYS A 742 -28.84 -1.62 21.90
C LYS A 742 -29.87 -2.35 21.02
N VAL A 743 -29.84 -2.15 19.70
CA VAL A 743 -30.72 -2.84 18.76
C VAL A 743 -30.39 -4.33 18.69
N ILE A 744 -29.11 -4.70 18.60
CA ILE A 744 -28.66 -6.10 18.62
C ILE A 744 -29.20 -6.81 19.86
N LYS A 745 -29.05 -6.20 21.04
CA LYS A 745 -29.58 -6.74 22.29
C LYS A 745 -31.11 -6.84 22.30
N CYS A 746 -31.82 -5.85 21.75
CA CYS A 746 -33.27 -5.87 21.67
C CYS A 746 -33.82 -6.97 20.76
N PHE A 747 -33.09 -7.32 19.70
CA PHE A 747 -33.48 -8.32 18.70
C PHE A 747 -32.72 -9.65 18.83
N GLN A 748 -31.95 -9.87 19.91
CA GLN A 748 -31.09 -11.04 20.08
C GLN A 748 -31.86 -12.38 20.02
N GLU A 749 -33.09 -12.40 20.54
CA GLU A 749 -33.97 -13.59 20.53
C GLU A 749 -34.78 -13.74 19.23
N ASP A 750 -34.73 -12.76 18.32
CA ASP A 750 -35.48 -12.77 17.07
C ASP A 750 -34.64 -13.39 15.96
N ARG A 751 -35.19 -14.37 15.22
CA ARG A 751 -34.49 -14.97 14.07
C ARG A 751 -35.00 -14.35 12.78
N ILE A 752 -34.40 -13.23 12.37
CA ILE A 752 -34.79 -12.51 11.16
C ILE A 752 -34.14 -13.18 9.94
N ILE A 753 -34.75 -14.25 9.43
CA ILE A 753 -34.23 -15.01 8.29
C ILE A 753 -34.68 -14.39 6.97
N LEU A 754 -33.75 -14.22 6.03
CA LEU A 754 -34.04 -13.94 4.63
C LEU A 754 -33.42 -15.03 3.76
N ASN A 755 -34.25 -15.92 3.23
CA ASN A 755 -33.82 -17.13 2.52
C ASN A 755 -32.94 -16.89 1.28
N THR A 756 -32.97 -15.69 0.70
CA THR A 756 -32.08 -15.31 -0.41
C THR A 756 -30.64 -15.06 0.05
N VAL A 757 -30.46 -14.63 1.30
CA VAL A 757 -29.15 -14.41 1.94
C VAL A 757 -28.65 -15.70 2.58
N SER A 758 -29.41 -16.24 3.54
CA SER A 758 -29.07 -17.49 4.23
C SER A 758 -30.32 -18.15 4.78
N ARG A 759 -30.30 -19.49 4.86
CA ARG A 759 -31.32 -20.29 5.57
C ARG A 759 -30.95 -20.54 7.03
N GLU A 760 -29.69 -20.35 7.39
CA GLU A 760 -29.14 -20.71 8.69
C GLU A 760 -28.97 -19.47 9.57
N ASN A 761 -28.24 -18.49 9.05
CA ASN A 761 -27.89 -17.25 9.76
C ASN A 761 -28.97 -16.18 9.57
N SER A 762 -29.22 -15.43 10.65
CA SER A 762 -30.20 -14.34 10.66
C SER A 762 -29.57 -13.00 10.31
N LEU A 763 -30.36 -12.07 9.78
CA LEU A 763 -29.87 -10.73 9.43
C LEU A 763 -29.41 -9.93 10.66
N ASN A 764 -30.03 -10.13 11.82
CA ASN A 764 -29.55 -9.53 13.06
C ASN A 764 -28.22 -10.12 13.54
N GLN A 765 -27.95 -11.40 13.26
CA GLN A 765 -26.64 -12.01 13.49
C GLN A 765 -25.60 -11.43 12.51
N TYR A 766 -25.89 -11.36 11.21
CA TYR A 766 -24.98 -10.72 10.24
C TYR A 766 -24.68 -9.26 10.61
N PHE A 767 -25.70 -8.52 11.04
CA PHE A 767 -25.52 -7.14 11.50
C PHE A 767 -24.63 -7.08 12.75
N GLN A 768 -24.84 -7.97 13.73
CA GLN A 768 -23.97 -8.07 14.90
C GLN A 768 -22.52 -8.37 14.52
N GLU A 769 -22.29 -9.39 13.69
CA GLU A 769 -20.97 -9.78 13.22
C GLU A 769 -20.24 -8.61 12.51
N MET A 770 -20.96 -7.79 11.72
CA MET A 770 -20.35 -6.61 11.11
C MET A 770 -20.05 -5.48 12.10
N ILE A 771 -20.91 -5.26 13.10
CA ILE A 771 -20.65 -4.26 14.14
C ILE A 771 -19.43 -4.67 14.98
N GLU A 772 -19.29 -5.96 15.28
CA GLU A 772 -18.17 -6.54 16.04
C GLU A 772 -16.90 -6.73 15.19
N GLY A 773 -17.02 -6.63 13.86
CA GLY A 773 -15.92 -6.83 12.92
C GLY A 773 -15.52 -8.29 12.73
N SER A 774 -16.44 -9.23 12.96
CA SER A 774 -16.26 -10.68 12.94
C SER A 774 -16.94 -11.40 11.76
N SER A 775 -17.51 -10.68 10.79
CA SER A 775 -18.25 -11.30 9.66
C SER A 775 -17.32 -12.04 8.72
N THR A 776 -17.63 -13.28 8.33
CA THR A 776 -16.76 -14.07 7.45
C THR A 776 -16.89 -13.73 5.96
N VAL A 777 -15.94 -14.18 5.13
CA VAL A 777 -16.01 -14.09 3.65
C VAL A 777 -17.31 -14.72 3.13
N ASP A 778 -17.68 -15.90 3.64
CA ASP A 778 -18.94 -16.57 3.28
C ASP A 778 -20.15 -15.76 3.72
N GLY A 779 -20.07 -15.09 4.88
CA GLY A 779 -21.10 -14.17 5.34
C GLY A 779 -21.31 -13.00 4.38
N ILE A 780 -20.21 -12.40 3.89
CA ILE A 780 -20.26 -11.37 2.86
C ILE A 780 -20.84 -11.91 1.55
N ALA A 781 -20.40 -13.08 1.10
CA ALA A 781 -20.87 -13.70 -0.14
C ALA A 781 -22.40 -13.98 -0.08
N ASN A 782 -22.90 -14.41 1.07
CA ASN A 782 -24.34 -14.62 1.32
C ASN A 782 -25.13 -13.31 1.28
N LEU A 783 -24.64 -12.24 1.92
CA LEU A 783 -25.29 -10.93 1.89
C LEU A 783 -25.39 -10.36 0.47
N LEU A 784 -24.40 -10.63 -0.38
CA LEU A 784 -24.41 -10.24 -1.79
C LEU A 784 -25.47 -10.98 -2.66
N GLN A 785 -26.12 -12.01 -2.13
CA GLN A 785 -27.26 -12.70 -2.78
C GLN A 785 -28.63 -12.05 -2.47
N GLY A 786 -28.69 -11.10 -1.52
CA GLY A 786 -29.92 -10.62 -0.86
C GLY A 786 -30.89 -9.73 -1.62
#